data_AF-A0AA36I5Z9-F1
#
_entry.id   AF-A0AA36I5Z9-F1
#
_cell.length_a   1.000
_cell.length_b   1.000
_cell.length_c   1.000
_cell.angle_alpha   90.00
_cell.angle_beta   90.00
_cell.angle_gamma   90.00
#
_symmetry.space_group_name_H-M   'P 1'
#
loop_
_entity.id
_entity.type
_entity.pdbx_description
1 polymer ?
#
loop_
_entity_poly.entity_id
_entity_poly.type
_entity_poly.pdbx_seq_one_letter_code
_entity_poly.pdbx_strand_id
1 'polypeptide(L)'
;MPIDMLCAGCQQGIDGAYVNLNGEAFHPQCLTCQTCGTPLHSVIMKDGKRACQRCARDVCSQCQRPMEQGLMFEGQAWCRSCFKCAGCGKPLTSAYKSDKPGQIGVFCKDCVSPHCSKCGSVIDGQAVQCGEKVLCSRCFACDFCGAPFPAGQFYLKDGGKACGNCVNQVPQQPQQPQQPQQPQQPQQPQQPQQPQPRPGPYLGSGPAPAPGEGRRIVVKAQKDEHTLWQWQGGYCQHGDHAGRPLFVRDTADGQSLFFIYFHPNFGKWFIGPSVCSSGSVNFSCQSADDAASPDLCQWDPQMVQKIFEPEEVFDKTSDDLGAGALFEDSQFPHTLVTINGPGVSATGLQEAVWVPARMLRKGHWQLFDGIAPRDLLQGEVGDCWLIAALSALAEYPESVKKVFKVDGSQTDGRFVLELFDHRSNKMVDVEVDEFIPCERAYWWAEETRPYFSKPNGNEMWCLMMEKAMAKLFGSYAHLAGGVPNTCFRAVTGCSEQFLWSRKGPGWMKSVLSTENLNQFMFGADAPKASNDDFWGILSRHCFECHLMGASIESPTQAERPDGLVAGHAFAVLVLCDVPSGSGSLRLVLLRNPWGNEKEWKGRWCDNHQLWAQHPEVQNLLRPSFKNDGLFWMQWEDFSAIFNQIHISGKSMLHGENLAKAQAALKDFRIFKLFADSQHLSRTRAGYA
;
A
#
# COMPACT_ATOMS: atom_id res chain seq x y z
N MET A 1 -67.46 11.94 4.01
CA MET A 1 -66.22 12.70 4.31
C MET A 1 -65.06 11.71 4.14
N PRO A 2 -63.87 12.15 3.66
CA PRO A 2 -62.72 11.27 3.55
C PRO A 2 -62.30 10.74 4.93
N ILE A 3 -61.61 9.61 4.97
CA ILE A 3 -60.98 9.12 6.19
C ILE A 3 -59.67 9.90 6.34
N ASP A 4 -59.56 10.74 7.37
CA ASP A 4 -58.34 11.47 7.66
C ASP A 4 -57.19 10.50 7.94
N MET A 5 -56.15 10.56 7.12
CA MET A 5 -54.99 9.67 7.21
C MET A 5 -54.11 10.10 8.38
N LEU A 6 -54.09 9.34 9.47
CA LEU A 6 -53.30 9.67 10.66
C LEU A 6 -51.86 9.15 10.54
N CYS A 7 -50.89 9.97 10.97
CA CYS A 7 -49.48 9.59 11.06
C CYS A 7 -49.25 8.63 12.23
N ALA A 8 -48.80 7.40 11.97
CA ALA A 8 -48.47 6.42 13.00
C ALA A 8 -47.37 6.89 13.98
N GLY A 9 -46.50 7.82 13.56
CA GLY A 9 -45.43 8.37 14.40
C GLY A 9 -45.86 9.47 15.39
N CYS A 10 -46.86 10.30 15.06
CA CYS A 10 -47.30 11.43 15.92
C CYS A 10 -48.81 11.50 16.20
N GLN A 11 -49.60 10.60 15.61
CA GLN A 11 -51.06 10.48 15.74
C GLN A 11 -51.86 11.72 15.29
N GLN A 12 -51.25 12.58 14.46
CA GLN A 12 -51.88 13.75 13.83
C GLN A 12 -52.27 13.45 12.38
N GLY A 13 -53.27 14.18 11.86
CA GLY A 13 -53.67 14.09 10.46
C GLY A 13 -52.55 14.50 9.51
N ILE A 14 -52.39 13.74 8.43
CA ILE A 14 -51.46 13.97 7.33
C ILE A 14 -52.19 14.79 6.27
N ASP A 15 -51.71 16.02 6.05
CA ASP A 15 -52.20 16.90 4.98
C ASP A 15 -51.02 17.22 4.05
N GLY A 16 -50.85 16.41 2.99
CA GLY A 16 -49.73 16.50 2.04
C GLY A 16 -48.92 15.20 1.88
N ALA A 17 -47.63 15.34 1.61
CA ALA A 17 -46.74 14.22 1.30
C ALA A 17 -46.44 13.33 2.52
N TYR A 18 -46.49 12.02 2.34
CA TYR A 18 -46.26 11.02 3.38
C TYR A 18 -45.42 9.83 2.89
N VAL A 19 -44.85 9.10 3.84
CA VAL A 19 -44.12 7.85 3.62
C VAL A 19 -44.99 6.71 4.14
N ASN A 20 -45.27 5.72 3.30
CA ASN A 20 -45.94 4.48 3.73
C ASN A 20 -44.88 3.42 4.04
N LEU A 21 -44.96 2.79 5.21
CA LEU A 21 -44.13 1.66 5.58
C LEU A 21 -45.03 0.56 6.16
N ASN A 22 -45.04 -0.62 5.50
CA ASN A 22 -45.81 -1.80 5.91
C ASN A 22 -47.32 -1.54 6.12
N GLY A 23 -47.90 -0.55 5.41
CA GLY A 23 -49.31 -0.17 5.54
C GLY A 23 -49.57 0.97 6.53
N GLU A 24 -48.58 1.39 7.32
CA GLU A 24 -48.66 2.55 8.21
C GLU A 24 -48.15 3.82 7.53
N ALA A 25 -48.87 4.93 7.73
CA ALA A 25 -48.53 6.23 7.16
C ALA A 25 -47.68 7.06 8.13
N PHE A 26 -46.63 7.71 7.65
CA PHE A 26 -45.78 8.60 8.43
C PHE A 26 -45.58 9.94 7.72
N HIS A 27 -45.57 11.04 8.47
CA HIS A 27 -44.91 12.25 8.01
C HIS A 27 -43.42 11.95 7.75
N PRO A 28 -42.78 12.54 6.72
CA PRO A 28 -41.37 12.31 6.42
C PRO A 28 -40.43 12.52 7.63
N GLN A 29 -40.72 13.53 8.45
CA GLN A 29 -39.98 13.85 9.68
C GLN A 29 -40.32 12.95 10.88
N CYS A 30 -41.40 12.16 10.84
CA CYS A 30 -41.82 11.27 11.92
C CYS A 30 -41.32 9.83 11.74
N LEU A 31 -40.83 9.44 10.55
CA LEU A 31 -40.20 8.15 10.34
C LEU A 31 -38.73 8.20 10.79
N THR A 32 -38.48 7.98 12.08
CA THR A 32 -37.15 8.12 12.70
C THR A 32 -36.58 6.82 13.27
N CYS A 33 -35.26 6.79 13.42
CA CYS A 33 -34.52 5.73 14.09
C CYS A 33 -34.92 5.64 15.57
N GLN A 34 -35.47 4.51 16.00
CA GLN A 34 -35.85 4.25 17.40
C GLN A 34 -34.65 4.09 18.35
N THR A 35 -33.42 4.17 17.84
CA THR A 35 -32.19 4.15 18.62
C THR A 35 -31.53 5.53 18.77
N CYS A 36 -31.65 6.42 17.78
CA CYS A 36 -30.94 7.71 17.77
C CYS A 36 -31.75 8.92 17.26
N GLY A 37 -33.04 8.77 16.97
CA GLY A 37 -33.94 9.85 16.54
C GLY A 37 -33.74 10.40 15.13
N THR A 38 -32.70 9.97 14.39
CA THR A 38 -32.43 10.44 13.02
C THR A 38 -33.55 10.03 12.05
N PRO A 39 -34.06 10.94 11.20
CA PRO A 39 -34.99 10.61 10.12
C PRO A 39 -34.43 9.53 9.18
N LEU A 40 -35.29 8.60 8.76
CA LEU A 40 -34.93 7.44 7.96
C LEU A 40 -35.38 7.62 6.51
N HIS A 41 -34.43 7.60 5.58
CA HIS A 41 -34.71 7.45 4.14
C HIS A 41 -34.89 5.97 3.75
N SER A 42 -34.30 5.05 4.51
CA SER A 42 -34.51 3.60 4.43
C SER A 42 -34.55 3.01 5.84
N VAL A 43 -35.35 1.97 6.03
CA VAL A 43 -35.60 1.38 7.36
C VAL A 43 -34.94 0.01 7.46
N ILE A 44 -34.00 -0.12 8.39
CA ILE A 44 -33.37 -1.39 8.72
C ILE A 44 -33.97 -1.88 10.05
N MET A 45 -34.46 -3.10 10.08
CA MET A 45 -34.97 -3.71 11.32
C MET A 45 -33.82 -4.42 12.04
N LYS A 46 -33.52 -4.01 13.28
CA LYS A 46 -32.56 -4.67 14.18
C LYS A 46 -33.19 -4.86 15.55
N ASP A 47 -33.14 -6.08 16.08
CA ASP A 47 -33.70 -6.45 17.38
C ASP A 47 -35.17 -5.99 17.58
N GLY A 48 -35.97 -6.08 16.52
CA GLY A 48 -37.37 -5.65 16.49
C GLY A 48 -37.60 -4.13 16.43
N LYS A 49 -36.55 -3.31 16.31
CA LYS A 49 -36.63 -1.85 16.23
C LYS A 49 -36.20 -1.32 14.87
N ARG A 50 -36.80 -0.20 14.45
CA ARG A 50 -36.39 0.59 13.29
C ARG A 50 -35.07 1.31 13.60
N ALA A 51 -33.99 0.92 12.92
CA ALA A 51 -32.66 1.48 13.06
C ALA A 51 -32.21 2.19 11.78
N CYS A 52 -31.40 3.24 11.92
CA CYS A 52 -30.65 3.80 10.80
C CYS A 52 -29.41 2.94 10.50
N GLN A 53 -28.83 3.11 9.31
CA GLN A 53 -27.63 2.39 8.85
C GLN A 53 -26.40 2.50 9.77
N ARG A 54 -26.35 3.52 10.64
CA ARG A 54 -25.34 3.64 11.71
C ARG A 54 -25.65 2.79 12.94
N CYS A 55 -26.90 2.76 13.39
CA CYS A 55 -27.32 2.00 14.58
C CYS A 55 -27.53 0.51 14.29
N ALA A 56 -27.74 0.13 13.02
CA ALA A 56 -27.89 -1.27 12.61
C ALA A 56 -26.57 -2.06 12.61
N ARG A 57 -25.41 -1.41 12.73
CA ARG A 57 -24.08 -2.05 12.69
C ARG A 57 -23.86 -2.99 13.88
N ASP A 58 -23.09 -4.05 13.68
CA ASP A 58 -22.71 -4.98 14.75
C ASP A 58 -21.51 -4.45 15.54
N VAL A 59 -21.37 -4.85 16.80
CA VAL A 59 -20.29 -4.37 17.69
C VAL A 59 -19.34 -5.50 18.07
N CYS A 60 -18.05 -5.18 18.17
CA CYS A 60 -17.02 -6.16 18.56
C CYS A 60 -17.16 -6.55 20.03
N SER A 61 -17.31 -7.83 20.34
CA SER A 61 -17.41 -8.36 21.70
C SER A 61 -16.19 -8.04 22.58
N GLN A 62 -14.99 -7.84 21.99
CA GLN A 62 -13.79 -7.46 22.76
C GLN A 62 -13.66 -5.94 22.97
N CYS A 63 -13.79 -5.12 21.92
CA CYS A 63 -13.51 -3.67 22.01
C CYS A 63 -14.76 -2.77 22.02
N GLN A 64 -15.96 -3.36 21.90
CA GLN A 64 -17.27 -2.71 21.93
C GLN A 64 -17.46 -1.60 20.87
N ARG A 65 -16.63 -1.59 19.82
CA ARG A 65 -16.73 -0.64 18.70
C ARG A 65 -17.67 -1.18 17.62
N PRO A 66 -18.48 -0.31 16.96
CA PRO A 66 -19.24 -0.67 15.77
C PRO A 66 -18.33 -1.15 14.63
N MET A 67 -18.84 -2.08 13.84
CA MET A 67 -18.17 -2.75 12.74
C MET A 67 -19.07 -2.75 11.51
N GLU A 68 -18.51 -2.52 10.33
CA GLU A 68 -19.21 -2.77 9.06
C GLU A 68 -19.04 -4.23 8.61
N GLN A 69 -17.94 -4.86 9.00
CA GLN A 69 -17.71 -6.30 8.87
C GLN A 69 -17.00 -6.84 10.12
N GLY A 70 -17.53 -7.93 10.67
CA GLY A 70 -16.93 -8.66 11.79
C GLY A 70 -16.76 -10.14 11.47
N LEU A 71 -15.89 -10.82 12.21
CA LEU A 71 -15.71 -12.26 12.17
C LEU A 71 -16.54 -12.88 13.31
N MET A 72 -17.33 -13.91 13.01
CA MET A 72 -18.11 -14.63 14.02
C MET A 72 -17.32 -15.85 14.50
N PHE A 73 -17.19 -16.00 15.83
CA PHE A 73 -16.57 -17.16 16.45
C PHE A 73 -17.27 -17.47 17.77
N GLU A 74 -17.71 -18.72 17.97
CA GLU A 74 -18.48 -19.17 19.15
C GLU A 74 -19.68 -18.23 19.49
N GLY A 75 -20.38 -17.74 18.45
CA GLY A 75 -21.52 -16.83 18.60
C GLY A 75 -21.16 -15.38 18.97
N GLN A 76 -19.88 -15.04 19.10
CA GLN A 76 -19.39 -13.69 19.38
C GLN A 76 -18.85 -13.02 18.12
N ALA A 77 -19.01 -11.70 18.02
CA ALA A 77 -18.61 -10.91 16.86
C ALA A 77 -17.30 -10.16 17.12
N TRP A 78 -16.31 -10.26 16.22
CA TRP A 78 -14.96 -9.74 16.44
C TRP A 78 -14.52 -8.82 15.29
N CYS A 79 -13.95 -7.65 15.60
CA CYS A 79 -13.33 -6.83 14.57
C CYS A 79 -11.96 -7.41 14.18
N ARG A 80 -11.52 -7.18 12.92
CA ARG A 80 -10.28 -7.76 12.39
C ARG A 80 -9.03 -7.46 13.23
N SER A 81 -8.96 -6.32 13.92
CA SER A 81 -7.84 -5.95 14.80
C SER A 81 -7.87 -6.60 16.19
N CYS A 82 -9.05 -7.09 16.61
CA CYS A 82 -9.25 -7.88 17.85
C CYS A 82 -9.16 -9.39 17.59
N PHE A 83 -9.46 -9.85 16.37
CA PHE A 83 -9.36 -11.25 15.99
C PHE A 83 -7.91 -11.68 15.73
N LYS A 84 -7.14 -11.78 16.82
CA LYS A 84 -5.71 -12.13 16.84
C LYS A 84 -5.42 -13.12 17.95
N CYS A 85 -4.40 -13.95 17.76
CA CYS A 85 -4.03 -14.99 18.71
C CYS A 85 -3.65 -14.39 20.08
N ALA A 86 -4.37 -14.77 21.13
CA ALA A 86 -4.06 -14.36 22.51
C ALA A 86 -2.71 -14.92 23.00
N GLY A 87 -2.19 -15.99 22.38
CA GLY A 87 -0.89 -16.58 22.70
C GLY A 87 0.31 -15.90 22.01
N CYS A 88 0.22 -15.57 20.72
CA CYS A 88 1.35 -15.06 19.92
C CYS A 88 1.13 -13.67 19.29
N GLY A 89 -0.02 -13.04 19.53
CA GLY A 89 -0.36 -11.69 19.04
C GLY A 89 -0.65 -11.57 17.55
N LYS A 90 -0.36 -12.61 16.74
CA LYS A 90 -0.57 -12.60 15.28
C LYS A 90 -2.06 -12.49 14.90
N PRO A 91 -2.44 -11.70 13.88
CA PRO A 91 -3.79 -11.71 13.32
C PRO A 91 -4.23 -13.12 12.92
N LEU A 92 -5.53 -13.42 13.03
CA LEU A 92 -6.11 -14.71 12.68
C LEU A 92 -7.04 -14.57 11.47
N THR A 93 -7.00 -15.57 10.60
CA THR A 93 -8.05 -15.86 9.60
C THR A 93 -8.97 -16.99 10.07
N SER A 94 -8.46 -17.88 10.91
CA SER A 94 -9.21 -18.93 11.63
C SER A 94 -8.77 -18.97 13.09
N ALA A 95 -9.69 -19.29 13.99
CA ALA A 95 -9.47 -19.32 15.43
C ALA A 95 -9.75 -20.70 16.02
N TYR A 96 -9.01 -21.01 17.08
CA TYR A 96 -9.11 -22.24 17.85
C TYR A 96 -9.33 -21.89 19.32
N LYS A 97 -10.07 -22.76 20.02
CA LYS A 97 -10.25 -22.70 21.47
C LYS A 97 -9.01 -23.29 22.15
N SER A 98 -8.61 -22.75 23.29
CA SER A 98 -7.61 -23.38 24.15
C SER A 98 -8.31 -24.29 25.15
N ASP A 99 -7.90 -25.56 25.21
CA ASP A 99 -8.40 -26.52 26.20
C ASP A 99 -7.77 -26.32 27.59
N LYS A 100 -6.89 -25.32 27.75
CA LYS A 100 -6.22 -25.01 29.02
C LYS A 100 -7.15 -24.18 29.92
N PRO A 101 -7.46 -24.63 31.16
CA PRO A 101 -8.30 -23.89 32.08
C PRO A 101 -7.80 -22.46 32.33
N GLY A 102 -8.71 -21.49 32.26
CA GLY A 102 -8.42 -20.08 32.59
C GLY A 102 -7.90 -19.20 31.44
N GLN A 103 -7.68 -19.73 30.23
CA GLN A 103 -7.30 -18.93 29.07
C GLN A 103 -8.53 -18.39 28.31
N ILE A 104 -8.72 -17.06 28.32
CA ILE A 104 -9.81 -16.37 27.63
C ILE A 104 -9.26 -15.67 26.38
N GLY A 105 -9.74 -16.06 25.20
CA GLY A 105 -9.36 -15.47 23.91
C GLY A 105 -9.44 -16.47 22.75
N VAL A 106 -9.12 -16.00 21.54
CA VAL A 106 -8.97 -16.82 20.34
C VAL A 106 -7.50 -17.13 20.08
N PHE A 107 -7.18 -18.33 19.59
CA PHE A 107 -5.80 -18.81 19.38
C PHE A 107 -5.57 -19.30 17.95
N CYS A 108 -4.32 -19.27 17.46
CA CYS A 108 -3.94 -19.98 16.22
C CYS A 108 -3.72 -21.48 16.48
N LYS A 109 -3.76 -22.27 15.40
CA LYS A 109 -3.49 -23.72 15.42
C LYS A 109 -2.19 -24.05 16.17
N ASP A 110 -1.10 -23.34 15.88
CA ASP A 110 0.21 -23.58 16.50
C ASP A 110 0.20 -23.40 18.02
N CYS A 111 -0.46 -22.35 18.54
CA CYS A 111 -0.48 -22.05 19.97
C CYS A 111 -1.33 -23.04 20.80
N VAL A 112 -2.27 -23.75 20.17
CA VAL A 112 -3.06 -24.81 20.82
C VAL A 112 -2.51 -26.21 20.57
N SER A 113 -1.69 -26.39 19.52
CA SER A 113 -1.14 -27.69 19.13
C SER A 113 -0.06 -28.19 20.09
N PRO A 114 0.03 -29.51 20.32
CA PRO A 114 1.09 -30.09 21.15
C PRO A 114 2.46 -29.89 20.50
N HIS A 115 3.47 -29.61 21.32
CA HIS A 115 4.85 -29.43 20.88
C HIS A 115 5.68 -30.66 21.29
N CYS A 116 6.57 -31.11 20.40
CA CYS A 116 7.42 -32.28 20.64
C CYS A 116 8.45 -31.99 21.75
N SER A 117 8.38 -32.72 22.87
CA SER A 117 9.26 -32.57 24.03
C SER A 117 10.75 -32.86 23.75
N LYS A 118 11.11 -33.37 22.55
CA LYS A 118 12.50 -33.63 22.13
C LYS A 118 13.05 -32.59 21.14
N CYS A 119 12.25 -32.10 20.19
CA CYS A 119 12.72 -31.17 19.15
C CYS A 119 12.06 -29.78 19.18
N GLY A 120 11.13 -29.52 20.10
CA GLY A 120 10.43 -28.24 20.25
C GLY A 120 9.40 -27.91 19.15
N SER A 121 9.43 -28.61 18.01
CA SER A 121 8.51 -28.38 16.89
C SER A 121 7.07 -28.71 17.25
N VAL A 122 6.13 -27.93 16.70
CA VAL A 122 4.69 -28.26 16.68
C VAL A 122 4.50 -29.63 16.03
N ILE A 123 3.63 -30.46 16.61
CA ILE A 123 3.26 -31.77 16.07
C ILE A 123 2.00 -31.60 15.22
N ASP A 124 2.15 -31.63 13.90
CA ASP A 124 1.02 -31.70 12.97
C ASP A 124 0.75 -33.17 12.60
N GLY A 125 -0.37 -33.72 13.08
CA GLY A 125 -0.73 -35.14 12.92
C GLY A 125 -0.63 -35.95 14.21
N GLN A 126 -0.34 -37.26 14.10
CA GLN A 126 -0.30 -38.16 15.26
C GLN A 126 0.85 -37.83 16.22
N ALA A 127 0.48 -37.35 17.40
CA ALA A 127 1.38 -37.22 18.54
C ALA A 127 1.52 -38.56 19.27
N VAL A 128 2.76 -38.98 19.54
CA VAL A 128 3.02 -40.21 20.31
C VAL A 128 3.25 -39.84 21.77
N GLN A 129 2.32 -40.24 22.63
CA GLN A 129 2.48 -40.13 24.08
C GLN A 129 3.46 -41.19 24.58
N CYS A 130 4.52 -40.77 25.28
CA CYS A 130 5.52 -41.66 25.86
C CYS A 130 5.81 -41.23 27.31
N GLY A 131 5.03 -41.79 28.25
CA GLY A 131 5.00 -41.30 29.63
C GLY A 131 4.41 -39.88 29.67
N GLU A 132 5.07 -38.96 30.36
CA GLU A 132 4.69 -37.54 30.40
C GLU A 132 5.09 -36.73 29.15
N LYS A 133 5.91 -37.31 28.25
CA LYS A 133 6.45 -36.61 27.09
C LYS A 133 5.62 -36.87 25.85
N VAL A 134 5.40 -35.82 25.06
CA VAL A 134 4.72 -35.89 23.76
C VAL A 134 5.78 -35.81 22.66
N LEU A 135 5.83 -36.77 21.74
CA LEU A 135 6.84 -36.83 20.69
C LEU A 135 6.20 -36.82 19.30
N CYS A 136 6.81 -36.10 18.35
CA CYS A 136 6.48 -36.26 16.94
C CYS A 136 6.98 -37.62 16.43
N SER A 137 6.34 -38.15 15.37
CA SER A 137 6.68 -39.43 14.74
C SER A 137 8.18 -39.62 14.48
N ARG A 138 8.86 -38.58 13.97
CA ARG A 138 10.32 -38.57 13.73
C ARG A 138 11.17 -38.66 15.01
N CYS A 139 10.70 -38.10 16.13
CA CYS A 139 11.40 -38.19 17.42
C CYS A 139 11.05 -39.46 18.21
N PHE A 140 9.99 -40.17 17.81
CA PHE A 140 9.62 -41.48 18.33
C PHE A 140 10.40 -42.59 17.62
N ALA A 141 11.70 -42.64 17.93
CA ALA A 141 12.66 -43.60 17.40
C ALA A 141 13.45 -44.26 18.53
N CYS A 142 14.18 -45.33 18.19
CA CYS A 142 15.06 -46.04 19.12
C CYS A 142 16.20 -45.14 19.60
N ASP A 143 16.34 -44.98 20.91
CA ASP A 143 17.38 -44.12 21.51
C ASP A 143 18.79 -44.72 21.34
N PHE A 144 18.91 -46.00 21.00
CA PHE A 144 20.18 -46.73 20.82
C PHE A 144 20.71 -46.74 19.38
N CYS A 145 19.83 -46.79 18.37
CA CYS A 145 20.23 -46.91 16.96
C CYS A 145 19.55 -45.89 16.02
N GLY A 146 18.67 -45.04 16.53
CA GLY A 146 17.94 -44.04 15.73
C GLY A 146 16.85 -44.59 14.81
N ALA A 147 16.67 -45.91 14.71
CA ALA A 147 15.65 -46.50 13.84
C ALA A 147 14.22 -46.19 14.33
N PRO A 148 13.26 -45.88 13.43
CA PRO A 148 11.85 -45.74 13.79
C PRO A 148 11.26 -47.08 14.25
N PHE A 149 10.16 -47.04 15.01
CA PHE A 149 9.47 -48.24 15.50
C PHE A 149 8.38 -48.71 14.52
N PRO A 150 8.56 -49.81 13.77
CA PRO A 150 7.52 -50.33 12.89
C PRO A 150 6.32 -50.78 13.73
N ALA A 151 5.11 -50.43 13.29
CA ALA A 151 3.85 -50.67 14.03
C ALA A 151 3.84 -50.12 15.48
N GLY A 152 4.72 -49.16 15.81
CA GLY A 152 4.76 -48.51 17.13
C GLY A 152 5.31 -49.37 18.28
N GLN A 153 5.78 -50.59 18.01
CA GLN A 153 6.31 -51.48 19.05
C GLN A 153 7.74 -51.13 19.45
N PHE A 154 7.95 -50.94 20.75
CA PHE A 154 9.25 -50.67 21.36
C PHE A 154 9.35 -51.36 22.72
N TYR A 155 10.57 -51.44 23.23
CA TYR A 155 10.90 -52.02 24.53
C TYR A 155 11.64 -50.98 25.37
N LEU A 156 11.61 -51.12 26.69
CA LEU A 156 12.43 -50.30 27.59
C LEU A 156 13.71 -51.05 27.93
N LYS A 157 14.86 -50.41 27.70
CA LYS A 157 16.20 -50.92 28.02
C LYS A 157 17.02 -49.74 28.53
N ASP A 158 17.72 -49.91 29.65
CA ASP A 158 18.63 -48.91 30.25
C ASP A 158 18.04 -47.48 30.37
N GLY A 159 16.73 -47.37 30.65
CA GLY A 159 16.00 -46.09 30.74
C GLY A 159 15.61 -45.44 29.40
N GLY A 160 16.00 -46.04 28.27
CA GLY A 160 15.67 -45.61 26.92
C GLY A 160 14.73 -46.56 26.16
N LYS A 161 14.25 -46.11 25.00
CA LYS A 161 13.41 -46.90 24.09
C LYS A 161 14.28 -47.69 23.11
N ALA A 162 14.22 -49.01 23.17
CA ALA A 162 14.94 -49.94 22.28
C ALA A 162 14.00 -50.58 21.25
N CYS A 163 14.47 -50.76 20.01
CA CYS A 163 13.80 -51.64 19.05
C CYS A 163 14.17 -53.11 19.34
N GLY A 164 13.41 -54.07 18.82
CA GLY A 164 13.65 -55.50 19.08
C GLY A 164 15.09 -55.95 18.80
N ASN A 165 15.72 -55.40 17.76
CA ASN A 165 17.13 -55.69 17.43
C ASN A 165 18.09 -55.20 18.53
N CYS A 166 17.88 -54.02 19.10
CA CYS A 166 18.72 -53.47 20.17
C CYS A 166 18.46 -54.13 21.54
N VAL A 167 17.30 -54.76 21.74
CA VAL A 167 17.03 -55.63 22.89
C VAL A 167 17.79 -56.95 22.75
N ASN A 168 17.69 -57.59 21.60
CA ASN A 168 18.23 -58.93 21.33
C ASN A 168 19.75 -58.98 21.13
N GLN A 169 20.43 -57.83 21.06
CA GLN A 169 21.89 -57.76 21.09
C GLN A 169 22.43 -57.99 22.51
N VAL A 170 23.06 -59.15 22.69
CA VAL A 170 23.87 -59.50 23.87
C VAL A 170 25.07 -58.54 23.96
N PRO A 171 25.40 -57.99 25.15
CA PRO A 171 26.53 -57.07 25.29
C PRO A 171 27.86 -57.76 24.99
N GLN A 172 28.58 -57.28 23.97
CA GLN A 172 30.00 -57.61 23.81
C GLN A 172 30.82 -56.85 24.86
N GLN A 173 31.64 -57.57 25.62
CA GLN A 173 32.57 -56.98 26.60
C GLN A 173 33.76 -56.29 25.91
N PRO A 174 34.46 -55.37 26.61
CA PRO A 174 35.38 -54.43 25.97
C PRO A 174 36.69 -55.09 25.55
N GLN A 175 37.21 -54.72 24.38
CA GLN A 175 38.62 -54.97 24.05
C GLN A 175 39.49 -53.92 24.76
N GLN A 176 40.50 -54.41 25.49
CA GLN A 176 41.48 -53.60 26.23
C GLN A 176 42.74 -53.30 25.39
N PRO A 177 43.63 -52.40 25.83
CA PRO A 177 44.10 -51.32 24.95
C PRO A 177 45.43 -51.59 24.24
N GLN A 178 45.63 -50.88 23.12
CA GLN A 178 46.97 -50.59 22.59
C GLN A 178 47.32 -49.12 22.83
N GLN A 179 48.55 -48.89 23.28
CA GLN A 179 49.20 -47.59 23.50
C GLN A 179 50.68 -47.72 23.08
N PRO A 180 51.42 -46.62 22.89
CA PRO A 180 51.03 -45.40 22.19
C PRO A 180 52.15 -44.89 21.27
N GLN A 181 51.85 -44.31 20.10
CA GLN A 181 52.85 -43.51 19.36
C GLN A 181 52.27 -42.22 18.74
N GLN A 182 52.90 -41.11 19.12
CA GLN A 182 53.01 -39.85 18.39
C GLN A 182 54.52 -39.61 18.16
N PRO A 183 54.97 -38.65 17.33
CA PRO A 183 54.24 -37.86 16.32
C PRO A 183 54.88 -37.95 14.91
N GLN A 184 54.22 -37.44 13.86
CA GLN A 184 54.84 -36.55 12.84
C GLN A 184 53.83 -36.05 11.78
N GLN A 185 53.90 -34.76 11.49
CA GLN A 185 53.68 -34.16 10.15
C GLN A 185 55.09 -33.96 9.52
N PRO A 186 55.26 -33.66 8.19
CA PRO A 186 54.27 -33.22 7.20
C PRO A 186 54.36 -33.89 5.80
N GLN A 187 53.40 -33.64 4.90
CA GLN A 187 53.58 -33.09 3.53
C GLN A 187 52.27 -33.09 2.69
N GLN A 188 52.16 -32.10 1.80
CA GLN A 188 51.16 -31.93 0.71
C GLN A 188 51.83 -32.31 -0.65
N PRO A 189 51.18 -32.22 -1.84
CA PRO A 189 49.74 -32.34 -2.21
C PRO A 189 49.49 -33.35 -3.36
N GLN A 190 48.22 -33.66 -3.69
CA GLN A 190 47.74 -33.83 -5.08
C GLN A 190 46.19 -33.89 -5.18
N GLN A 191 45.64 -33.42 -6.30
CA GLN A 191 44.21 -33.36 -6.69
C GLN A 191 43.96 -34.27 -7.94
N PRO A 192 42.79 -34.28 -8.61
CA PRO A 192 41.39 -34.48 -8.17
C PRO A 192 40.63 -35.57 -9.01
N GLN A 193 39.38 -35.92 -8.67
CA GLN A 193 38.16 -35.80 -9.55
C GLN A 193 36.95 -36.70 -9.17
N GLN A 194 35.77 -36.20 -9.60
CA GLN A 194 34.35 -36.50 -9.32
C GLN A 194 33.84 -37.96 -9.50
N PRO A 195 32.60 -38.24 -9.01
CA PRO A 195 31.53 -38.62 -9.96
C PRO A 195 30.14 -37.96 -9.73
N GLN A 196 29.26 -38.10 -10.73
CA GLN A 196 27.95 -37.44 -10.89
C GLN A 196 26.75 -38.20 -10.23
N PRO A 197 25.59 -37.54 -10.01
CA PRO A 197 24.34 -38.19 -9.58
C PRO A 197 23.30 -38.39 -10.70
N ARG A 198 22.47 -39.44 -10.61
CA ARG A 198 21.14 -39.56 -11.24
C ARG A 198 20.27 -40.66 -10.54
N PRO A 199 18.94 -40.77 -10.78
CA PRO A 199 17.98 -40.59 -9.67
C PRO A 199 17.02 -41.77 -9.43
N GLY A 200 16.25 -41.69 -8.32
CA GLY A 200 15.19 -42.64 -7.94
C GLY A 200 13.75 -42.07 -8.05
N PRO A 201 12.69 -42.88 -7.87
CA PRO A 201 11.45 -42.70 -8.64
C PRO A 201 10.09 -42.72 -7.86
N TYR A 202 9.04 -42.32 -8.59
CA TYR A 202 7.64 -42.83 -8.59
C TYR A 202 6.61 -42.65 -7.43
N LEU A 203 5.40 -42.20 -7.87
CA LEU A 203 4.00 -42.58 -7.52
C LEU A 203 3.35 -42.24 -6.15
N GLY A 204 2.06 -41.83 -6.18
CA GLY A 204 1.11 -42.03 -5.07
C GLY A 204 -0.06 -41.02 -4.95
N SER A 205 -1.24 -41.37 -5.45
CA SER A 205 -2.51 -40.61 -5.50
C SER A 205 -3.23 -40.18 -4.19
N GLY A 206 -3.76 -38.94 -4.17
CA GLY A 206 -4.99 -38.47 -3.45
C GLY A 206 -4.84 -37.91 -2.02
N PRO A 207 -5.84 -37.16 -1.46
CA PRO A 207 -6.97 -36.43 -2.05
C PRO A 207 -6.81 -34.87 -1.96
N ALA A 208 -7.87 -34.09 -2.24
CA ALA A 208 -7.80 -32.64 -2.48
C ALA A 208 -7.46 -31.74 -1.26
N PRO A 209 -6.67 -30.67 -1.44
CA PRO A 209 -6.49 -29.60 -0.44
C PRO A 209 -7.62 -28.56 -0.49
N ALA A 210 -7.90 -27.93 0.65
CA ALA A 210 -8.93 -26.91 0.83
C ALA A 210 -8.42 -25.48 0.50
N PRO A 211 -9.31 -24.49 0.26
CA PRO A 211 -9.00 -23.34 -0.59
C PRO A 211 -8.14 -22.27 0.10
N GLY A 212 -6.97 -22.00 -0.48
CA GLY A 212 -6.14 -20.84 -0.16
C GLY A 212 -5.80 -20.05 -1.43
N GLU A 213 -5.99 -18.74 -1.37
CA GLU A 213 -5.31 -17.69 -2.16
C GLU A 213 -4.96 -18.03 -3.63
N GLY A 214 -5.98 -18.44 -4.39
CA GLY A 214 -5.87 -18.62 -5.83
C GLY A 214 -6.27 -17.37 -6.60
N ARG A 215 -5.37 -16.84 -7.45
CA ARG A 215 -5.70 -15.81 -8.46
C ARG A 215 -6.85 -16.28 -9.35
N ARG A 216 -8.06 -15.73 -9.19
CA ARG A 216 -9.19 -15.89 -10.15
C ARG A 216 -8.72 -15.60 -11.59
N ILE A 217 -9.31 -16.18 -12.65
CA ILE A 217 -8.92 -16.08 -14.10
C ILE A 217 -10.11 -16.07 -15.08
N VAL A 218 -10.31 -15.00 -15.86
CA VAL A 218 -11.40 -14.88 -16.86
C VAL A 218 -10.93 -15.21 -18.28
N VAL A 219 -11.73 -15.98 -19.03
CA VAL A 219 -11.53 -16.41 -20.43
C VAL A 219 -12.92 -16.62 -21.05
N LYS A 220 -13.34 -16.09 -22.22
CA LYS A 220 -12.63 -15.39 -23.32
C LYS A 220 -13.47 -14.18 -23.82
N ALA A 221 -13.18 -13.69 -25.03
CA ALA A 221 -13.79 -12.50 -25.64
C ALA A 221 -14.32 -12.76 -27.07
N GLN A 222 -15.32 -11.97 -27.52
CA GLN A 222 -15.85 -11.96 -28.90
C GLN A 222 -15.82 -10.56 -29.54
N LYS A 223 -15.65 -10.48 -30.87
CA LYS A 223 -15.52 -9.24 -31.65
C LYS A 223 -16.74 -9.04 -32.56
N ASP A 224 -17.34 -7.85 -32.53
CA ASP A 224 -18.20 -7.34 -33.61
C ASP A 224 -17.47 -6.25 -34.43
N GLU A 225 -18.14 -5.68 -35.45
CA GLU A 225 -17.52 -4.72 -36.38
C GLU A 225 -17.48 -3.27 -35.86
N HIS A 226 -18.09 -2.96 -34.71
CA HIS A 226 -18.29 -1.59 -34.22
C HIS A 226 -18.02 -1.35 -32.72
N THR A 227 -17.79 -2.39 -31.89
CA THR A 227 -17.68 -2.25 -30.43
C THR A 227 -16.57 -3.09 -29.79
N LEU A 228 -16.06 -2.64 -28.64
CA LEU A 228 -14.99 -3.30 -27.86
C LEU A 228 -15.50 -4.55 -27.10
N TRP A 229 -14.56 -5.42 -26.73
CA TRP A 229 -14.77 -6.80 -26.28
C TRP A 229 -15.64 -7.00 -25.01
N GLN A 230 -16.44 -8.08 -24.99
CA GLN A 230 -17.24 -8.55 -23.85
C GLN A 230 -16.78 -9.92 -23.28
N TRP A 231 -16.87 -10.16 -21.95
CA TRP A 231 -16.30 -11.31 -21.19
C TRP A 231 -17.18 -11.80 -20.00
N GLN A 232 -17.18 -13.10 -19.63
CA GLN A 232 -17.80 -13.60 -18.37
C GLN A 232 -17.00 -14.71 -17.64
N GLY A 233 -17.06 -14.73 -16.30
CA GLY A 233 -16.75 -15.89 -15.43
C GLY A 233 -15.27 -16.19 -15.13
N GLY A 234 -14.94 -16.63 -13.90
CA GLY A 234 -13.54 -16.71 -13.40
C GLY A 234 -13.03 -18.10 -12.98
N TYR A 235 -11.69 -18.27 -12.95
CA TYR A 235 -10.94 -19.51 -12.62
C TYR A 235 -9.79 -19.27 -11.61
N CYS A 236 -9.88 -19.75 -10.37
CA CYS A 236 -8.81 -19.57 -9.38
C CYS A 236 -7.56 -20.42 -9.65
N GLN A 237 -6.36 -19.84 -9.59
CA GLN A 237 -5.09 -20.57 -9.62
C GLN A 237 -5.04 -21.50 -8.41
N HIS A 238 -4.95 -22.81 -8.66
CA HIS A 238 -5.07 -23.85 -7.64
C HIS A 238 -3.79 -24.70 -7.59
N GLY A 239 -2.68 -24.01 -7.32
CA GLY A 239 -1.33 -24.61 -7.29
C GLY A 239 -0.67 -24.71 -8.66
N ASP A 240 0.13 -25.76 -8.83
CA ASP A 240 1.02 -25.97 -9.96
C ASP A 240 0.84 -27.38 -10.54
N HIS A 241 0.91 -27.49 -11.87
CA HIS A 241 0.90 -28.75 -12.59
C HIS A 241 2.04 -28.76 -13.62
N ALA A 242 2.92 -29.75 -13.53
CA ALA A 242 4.11 -29.89 -14.38
C ALA A 242 5.06 -28.66 -14.41
N GLY A 243 5.12 -27.88 -13.34
CA GLY A 243 5.95 -26.68 -13.25
C GLY A 243 5.37 -25.46 -13.98
N ARG A 244 4.07 -25.48 -14.25
CA ARG A 244 3.27 -24.34 -14.73
C ARG A 244 2.04 -24.18 -13.81
N PRO A 245 1.51 -22.96 -13.65
CA PRO A 245 0.28 -22.72 -12.90
C PRO A 245 -0.90 -23.59 -13.36
N LEU A 246 -1.66 -24.11 -12.39
CA LEU A 246 -2.94 -24.79 -12.59
C LEU A 246 -4.09 -23.84 -12.23
N PHE A 247 -5.19 -23.80 -12.98
CA PHE A 247 -6.37 -22.97 -12.69
C PHE A 247 -7.66 -23.78 -12.66
N VAL A 248 -8.68 -23.34 -11.90
CA VAL A 248 -9.95 -24.07 -11.63
C VAL A 248 -11.14 -23.12 -11.66
N ARG A 249 -12.19 -23.46 -12.42
CA ARG A 249 -13.41 -22.64 -12.59
C ARG A 249 -14.11 -22.44 -11.24
N ASP A 250 -14.28 -21.18 -10.88
CA ASP A 250 -14.95 -20.75 -9.66
C ASP A 250 -16.46 -20.68 -9.94
N THR A 251 -17.21 -21.67 -9.46
CA THR A 251 -18.68 -21.73 -9.54
C THR A 251 -19.23 -21.69 -8.12
N ALA A 252 -19.98 -20.63 -7.77
CA ALA A 252 -20.48 -20.39 -6.41
C ALA A 252 -21.46 -21.48 -5.92
N ASP A 253 -21.99 -22.25 -6.85
CA ASP A 253 -22.93 -23.36 -6.76
C ASP A 253 -22.25 -24.74 -6.93
N GLY A 254 -20.95 -24.79 -7.28
CA GLY A 254 -20.11 -25.99 -7.26
C GLY A 254 -20.41 -27.06 -8.32
N GLN A 255 -21.27 -26.78 -9.31
CA GLN A 255 -21.82 -27.83 -10.20
C GLN A 255 -20.99 -28.12 -11.46
N SER A 256 -19.95 -27.32 -11.80
CA SER A 256 -19.14 -27.54 -13.01
C SER A 256 -17.70 -27.07 -12.87
N LEU A 257 -16.86 -27.95 -12.31
CA LEU A 257 -15.41 -27.75 -12.20
C LEU A 257 -14.73 -28.01 -13.56
N PHE A 258 -14.23 -26.95 -14.18
CA PHE A 258 -13.27 -27.02 -15.28
C PHE A 258 -11.88 -26.61 -14.79
N PHE A 259 -10.84 -27.18 -15.37
CA PHE A 259 -9.44 -26.94 -15.05
C PHE A 259 -8.71 -26.40 -16.28
N ILE A 260 -7.78 -25.46 -16.09
CA ILE A 260 -6.84 -25.01 -17.12
C ILE A 260 -5.43 -25.42 -16.70
N TYR A 261 -4.74 -26.23 -17.50
CA TYR A 261 -3.44 -26.81 -17.15
C TYR A 261 -2.52 -26.99 -18.36
N PHE A 262 -1.21 -26.92 -18.15
CA PHE A 262 -0.19 -27.20 -19.17
C PHE A 262 0.21 -28.67 -19.15
N HIS A 263 0.19 -29.37 -20.29
CA HIS A 263 0.63 -30.75 -20.37
C HIS A 263 2.03 -30.84 -21.02
N PRO A 264 3.08 -31.24 -20.26
CA PRO A 264 4.47 -31.10 -20.69
C PRO A 264 4.82 -31.96 -21.91
N ASN A 265 4.25 -33.17 -22.02
CA ASN A 265 4.54 -34.07 -23.14
C ASN A 265 3.85 -33.65 -24.45
N PHE A 266 2.84 -32.77 -24.40
CA PHE A 266 2.18 -32.23 -25.59
C PHE A 266 2.60 -30.78 -25.88
N GLY A 267 3.36 -30.14 -24.97
CA GLY A 267 3.77 -28.75 -25.09
C GLY A 267 2.60 -27.78 -25.24
N LYS A 268 1.46 -28.03 -24.57
CA LYS A 268 0.20 -27.31 -24.81
C LYS A 268 -0.59 -27.10 -23.53
N TRP A 269 -1.45 -26.09 -23.54
CA TRP A 269 -2.44 -25.83 -22.52
C TRP A 269 -3.78 -26.48 -22.87
N PHE A 270 -4.51 -26.92 -21.85
CA PHE A 270 -5.77 -27.65 -21.98
C PHE A 270 -6.80 -27.08 -21.01
N ILE A 271 -8.07 -27.03 -21.45
CA ILE A 271 -9.25 -26.74 -20.63
C ILE A 271 -10.09 -28.02 -20.58
N GLY A 272 -10.41 -28.54 -19.40
CA GLY A 272 -11.17 -29.79 -19.27
C GLY A 272 -11.75 -30.05 -17.88
N PRO A 273 -12.63 -31.05 -17.71
CA PRO A 273 -13.27 -31.37 -16.42
C PRO A 273 -12.33 -32.02 -15.39
N SER A 274 -11.09 -32.31 -15.75
CA SER A 274 -10.09 -32.93 -14.87
C SER A 274 -8.66 -32.62 -15.31
N VAL A 275 -7.77 -32.34 -14.35
CA VAL A 275 -6.31 -32.32 -14.60
C VAL A 275 -5.83 -33.75 -14.85
N CYS A 276 -5.11 -33.98 -15.95
CA CYS A 276 -4.72 -35.32 -16.37
C CYS A 276 -3.23 -35.60 -16.12
N SER A 277 -2.86 -36.88 -16.05
CA SER A 277 -1.48 -37.33 -15.88
C SER A 277 -0.71 -37.30 -17.21
N SER A 278 0.62 -37.35 -17.16
CA SER A 278 1.51 -37.26 -18.34
C SER A 278 1.29 -38.32 -19.44
N GLY A 279 0.52 -39.38 -19.18
CA GLY A 279 0.13 -40.42 -20.15
C GLY A 279 -1.34 -40.39 -20.58
N SER A 280 -2.09 -39.33 -20.25
CA SER A 280 -3.55 -39.25 -20.42
C SER A 280 -4.00 -37.81 -20.68
N VAL A 281 -4.97 -37.58 -21.56
CA VAL A 281 -5.61 -36.27 -21.71
C VAL A 281 -7.13 -36.42 -21.79
N ASN A 282 -7.83 -35.58 -21.02
CA ASN A 282 -9.27 -35.41 -21.06
C ASN A 282 -9.55 -33.90 -21.04
N PHE A 283 -10.09 -33.38 -22.13
CA PHE A 283 -10.20 -31.95 -22.36
C PHE A 283 -11.39 -31.60 -23.26
N SER A 284 -11.89 -30.39 -23.09
CA SER A 284 -12.94 -29.75 -23.88
C SER A 284 -12.35 -28.73 -24.86
N CYS A 285 -11.18 -28.15 -24.57
CA CYS A 285 -10.41 -27.31 -25.49
C CYS A 285 -8.90 -27.48 -25.25
N GLN A 286 -8.08 -27.23 -26.27
CA GLN A 286 -6.61 -27.21 -26.20
C GLN A 286 -6.04 -26.00 -26.95
N SER A 287 -4.86 -25.52 -26.57
CA SER A 287 -4.14 -24.48 -27.29
C SER A 287 -3.46 -24.99 -28.56
N ALA A 288 -3.18 -24.08 -29.49
CA ALA A 288 -2.33 -24.34 -30.64
C ALA A 288 -0.84 -24.37 -30.26
N ASP A 289 -0.45 -23.66 -29.21
CA ASP A 289 0.92 -23.29 -28.82
C ASP A 289 1.25 -23.54 -27.34
N ASP A 290 2.50 -23.29 -26.95
CA ASP A 290 3.12 -23.61 -25.65
C ASP A 290 3.40 -22.37 -24.77
N ALA A 291 2.67 -21.27 -25.02
CA ALA A 291 2.97 -19.95 -24.48
C ALA A 291 3.08 -19.92 -22.94
N ALA A 292 3.73 -18.89 -22.39
CA ALA A 292 4.14 -18.88 -20.99
C ALA A 292 2.99 -19.01 -19.96
N SER A 293 1.78 -18.63 -20.36
CA SER A 293 0.55 -18.67 -19.57
C SER A 293 -0.68 -18.86 -20.50
N PRO A 294 -1.85 -19.30 -19.98
CA PRO A 294 -3.02 -19.63 -20.80
C PRO A 294 -3.58 -18.45 -21.60
N ASP A 295 -3.48 -17.24 -21.06
CA ASP A 295 -3.95 -15.98 -21.65
C ASP A 295 -3.15 -15.56 -22.89
N LEU A 296 -1.89 -16.01 -22.99
CA LEU A 296 -1.02 -15.79 -24.15
C LEU A 296 -1.15 -16.87 -25.23
N CYS A 297 -1.96 -17.90 -25.00
CA CYS A 297 -2.11 -19.04 -25.90
C CYS A 297 -3.16 -18.80 -26.99
N GLN A 298 -2.91 -19.35 -28.18
CA GLN A 298 -3.86 -19.38 -29.28
C GLN A 298 -4.89 -20.53 -29.08
N TRP A 299 -6.11 -20.17 -28.67
CA TRP A 299 -7.22 -21.11 -28.49
C TRP A 299 -8.26 -21.03 -29.62
N ASP A 300 -8.84 -22.17 -30.01
CA ASP A 300 -10.02 -22.24 -30.88
C ASP A 300 -11.19 -21.40 -30.29
N PRO A 301 -11.64 -20.32 -30.96
CA PRO A 301 -12.71 -19.48 -30.44
C PRO A 301 -14.05 -20.21 -30.29
N GLN A 302 -14.41 -21.11 -31.21
CA GLN A 302 -15.72 -21.76 -31.24
C GLN A 302 -15.86 -22.82 -30.14
N MET A 303 -14.78 -23.54 -29.82
CA MET A 303 -14.78 -24.49 -28.71
C MET A 303 -14.76 -23.79 -27.36
N VAL A 304 -14.08 -22.63 -27.24
CA VAL A 304 -14.09 -21.83 -26.02
C VAL A 304 -15.46 -21.21 -25.77
N GLN A 305 -16.11 -20.62 -26.78
CA GLN A 305 -17.43 -19.98 -26.64
C GLN A 305 -18.50 -20.95 -26.08
N LYS A 306 -18.53 -22.20 -26.55
CA LYS A 306 -19.47 -23.25 -26.07
C LYS A 306 -19.34 -23.61 -24.58
N ILE A 307 -18.30 -23.15 -23.90
CA ILE A 307 -18.02 -23.42 -22.47
C ILE A 307 -18.46 -22.22 -21.58
N PHE A 308 -18.74 -21.04 -22.15
CA PHE A 308 -18.71 -19.74 -21.42
C PHE A 308 -19.84 -18.71 -21.69
N GLU A 309 -20.93 -19.05 -22.37
CA GLU A 309 -22.02 -18.11 -22.75
C GLU A 309 -22.90 -17.57 -21.55
N PRO A 310 -23.61 -16.40 -21.65
CA PRO A 310 -22.99 -15.09 -21.32
C PRO A 310 -23.90 -13.97 -20.71
N GLU A 311 -23.59 -13.36 -19.54
CA GLU A 311 -24.19 -12.04 -19.14
C GLU A 311 -23.29 -10.93 -18.50
N GLU A 312 -22.34 -11.19 -17.57
CA GLU A 312 -21.62 -10.11 -16.83
C GLU A 312 -20.16 -9.78 -17.24
N VAL A 313 -19.94 -8.67 -17.97
CA VAL A 313 -18.61 -8.11 -18.26
C VAL A 313 -18.30 -6.92 -17.35
N PHE A 314 -17.20 -6.98 -16.61
CA PHE A 314 -16.67 -5.82 -15.92
C PHE A 314 -15.58 -5.13 -16.74
N ASP A 315 -16.00 -4.40 -17.77
CA ASP A 315 -15.26 -3.20 -18.16
C ASP A 315 -15.67 -2.12 -17.16
N LYS A 316 -14.72 -1.53 -16.43
CA LYS A 316 -15.02 -0.52 -15.39
C LYS A 316 -15.27 0.86 -16.02
N THR A 317 -16.23 0.91 -16.92
CA THR A 317 -16.75 2.16 -17.49
C THR A 317 -17.67 2.85 -16.48
N SER A 318 -18.14 4.06 -16.82
CA SER A 318 -19.12 4.81 -16.04
C SER A 318 -20.46 4.10 -15.87
N ASP A 319 -20.74 3.04 -16.64
CA ASP A 319 -22.00 2.28 -16.65
C ASP A 319 -22.22 1.43 -15.38
N ASP A 320 -21.16 1.02 -14.69
CA ASP A 320 -21.21 0.30 -13.39
C ASP A 320 -21.82 1.17 -12.26
N LEU A 321 -21.87 2.49 -12.44
CA LEU A 321 -22.35 3.46 -11.45
C LEU A 321 -23.83 3.77 -11.68
N GLY A 322 -24.67 2.83 -11.25
CA GLY A 322 -26.12 2.84 -11.47
C GLY A 322 -26.80 4.21 -11.28
N ALA A 323 -27.43 4.69 -12.36
CA ALA A 323 -28.28 5.87 -12.42
C ALA A 323 -27.63 7.21 -12.00
N GLY A 324 -26.39 7.45 -12.42
CA GLY A 324 -25.81 8.79 -12.45
C GLY A 324 -24.47 8.82 -13.16
N ALA A 325 -24.43 9.24 -14.43
CA ALA A 325 -23.18 9.37 -15.17
C ALA A 325 -22.23 10.32 -14.43
N LEU A 326 -20.98 9.87 -14.23
CA LEU A 326 -19.92 10.75 -13.73
C LEU A 326 -19.70 11.90 -14.71
N PHE A 327 -19.27 13.03 -14.17
CA PHE A 327 -18.76 14.14 -14.97
C PHE A 327 -17.57 13.69 -15.81
N GLU A 328 -17.56 14.06 -17.08
CA GLU A 328 -16.43 13.90 -17.99
C GLU A 328 -16.00 15.27 -18.52
N ASP A 329 -14.71 15.57 -18.42
CA ASP A 329 -14.14 16.85 -18.79
C ASP A 329 -13.88 16.95 -20.30
N SER A 330 -14.85 17.52 -21.02
CA SER A 330 -14.75 17.73 -22.48
C SER A 330 -13.58 18.62 -22.93
N GLN A 331 -12.93 19.36 -22.01
CA GLN A 331 -11.74 20.16 -22.31
C GLN A 331 -10.42 19.42 -22.06
N PHE A 332 -10.45 18.26 -21.39
CA PHE A 332 -9.28 17.42 -21.14
C PHE A 332 -9.64 15.94 -21.35
N PRO A 333 -10.07 15.57 -22.58
CA PRO A 333 -10.76 14.32 -22.85
C PRO A 333 -9.85 13.09 -22.67
N HIS A 334 -10.45 11.91 -22.49
CA HIS A 334 -9.75 10.67 -22.15
C HIS A 334 -9.00 10.04 -23.34
N THR A 335 -7.93 10.69 -23.79
CA THR A 335 -7.21 10.34 -25.04
C THR A 335 -5.70 10.24 -24.85
N LEU A 336 -5.03 9.56 -25.79
CA LEU A 336 -3.56 9.55 -25.86
C LEU A 336 -2.95 10.93 -26.16
N VAL A 337 -3.72 11.89 -26.70
CA VAL A 337 -3.25 13.28 -26.91
C VAL A 337 -3.16 14.02 -25.57
N THR A 338 -4.13 13.81 -24.69
CA THR A 338 -4.16 14.32 -23.31
C THR A 338 -3.01 13.77 -22.45
N ILE A 339 -2.51 12.59 -22.81
CA ILE A 339 -1.33 11.96 -22.20
C ILE A 339 -0.04 12.47 -22.86
N ASN A 340 0.17 12.20 -24.15
CA ASN A 340 1.44 12.43 -24.85
C ASN A 340 1.67 13.88 -25.30
N GLY A 341 0.63 14.71 -25.34
CA GLY A 341 0.65 15.99 -26.06
C GLY A 341 0.54 15.82 -27.58
N PRO A 342 0.44 16.94 -28.32
CA PRO A 342 0.41 16.92 -29.78
C PRO A 342 1.82 16.70 -30.37
N GLY A 343 1.98 15.68 -31.20
CA GLY A 343 3.07 15.57 -32.17
C GLY A 343 4.17 14.54 -31.89
N VAL A 344 4.41 14.12 -30.64
CA VAL A 344 5.39 13.07 -30.28
C VAL A 344 4.89 12.29 -29.06
N SER A 345 5.16 10.98 -28.99
CA SER A 345 4.94 10.18 -27.78
C SER A 345 6.02 10.45 -26.72
N ALA A 346 5.93 11.62 -26.06
CA ALA A 346 6.90 12.04 -25.05
C ALA A 346 6.88 11.18 -23.77
N THR A 347 5.79 10.45 -23.52
CA THR A 347 5.71 9.43 -22.44
C THR A 347 6.05 8.02 -22.92
N GLY A 348 6.16 7.79 -24.24
CA GLY A 348 6.27 6.45 -24.83
C GLY A 348 4.97 5.62 -24.85
N LEU A 349 3.90 6.08 -24.19
CA LEU A 349 2.66 5.32 -24.02
C LEU A 349 1.86 5.19 -25.33
N GLN A 350 1.53 3.94 -25.69
CA GLN A 350 0.75 3.58 -26.88
C GLN A 350 -0.71 3.21 -26.58
N GLU A 351 -1.03 2.90 -25.33
CA GLU A 351 -2.40 2.69 -24.85
C GLU A 351 -2.53 3.15 -23.40
N ALA A 352 -3.75 3.47 -22.98
CA ALA A 352 -4.09 3.76 -21.59
C ALA A 352 -5.58 3.48 -21.36
N VAL A 353 -5.93 3.01 -20.17
CA VAL A 353 -7.33 2.87 -19.73
C VAL A 353 -7.63 3.99 -18.75
N TRP A 354 -8.77 4.66 -18.91
CA TRP A 354 -9.20 5.74 -18.03
C TRP A 354 -10.18 5.19 -17.01
N VAL A 355 -9.75 5.12 -15.74
CA VAL A 355 -10.52 4.47 -14.66
C VAL A 355 -10.86 5.53 -13.62
N PRO A 356 -12.12 5.65 -13.16
CA PRO A 356 -12.48 6.56 -12.07
C PRO A 356 -11.59 6.32 -10.84
N ALA A 357 -11.05 7.37 -10.25
CA ALA A 357 -10.16 7.27 -9.09
C ALA A 357 -10.76 6.41 -7.96
N ARG A 358 -12.08 6.53 -7.70
CA ARG A 358 -12.81 5.71 -6.73
C ARG A 358 -12.84 4.20 -7.01
N MET A 359 -12.43 3.77 -8.22
CA MET A 359 -12.45 2.37 -8.68
C MET A 359 -11.04 1.76 -8.86
N LEU A 360 -9.97 2.54 -8.65
CA LEU A 360 -8.58 2.09 -8.86
C LEU A 360 -8.21 0.89 -7.98
N ARG A 361 -8.65 0.86 -6.72
CA ARG A 361 -8.59 -0.32 -5.84
C ARG A 361 -9.73 -0.31 -4.83
N LYS A 362 -9.93 -1.44 -4.15
CA LYS A 362 -11.02 -1.63 -3.17
C LYS A 362 -10.88 -0.70 -1.96
N GLY A 363 -12.02 -0.40 -1.33
CA GLY A 363 -12.11 0.40 -0.11
C GLY A 363 -12.80 1.75 -0.32
N HIS A 364 -12.99 2.50 0.76
CA HIS A 364 -13.54 3.85 0.70
C HIS A 364 -12.51 4.80 0.08
N TRP A 365 -12.91 5.62 -0.89
CA TRP A 365 -12.11 6.69 -1.46
C TRP A 365 -12.65 8.04 -1.03
N GLN A 366 -11.76 8.99 -0.79
CA GLN A 366 -12.10 10.34 -0.34
C GLN A 366 -11.06 11.34 -0.83
N LEU A 367 -11.46 12.61 -0.96
CA LEU A 367 -10.54 13.65 -1.42
C LEU A 367 -9.34 13.83 -0.47
N PHE A 368 -9.58 13.76 0.84
CA PHE A 368 -8.58 13.89 1.89
C PHE A 368 -8.75 12.81 2.98
N ASP A 369 -7.72 12.01 3.29
CA ASP A 369 -7.62 11.04 4.40
C ASP A 369 -6.46 11.38 5.38
N GLY A 370 -6.04 12.63 5.37
CA GLY A 370 -5.01 13.16 6.24
C GLY A 370 -3.71 13.45 5.50
N ILE A 371 -3.81 14.33 4.50
CA ILE A 371 -2.74 14.97 3.72
C ILE A 371 -1.39 14.91 4.44
N ALA A 372 -0.51 14.07 3.90
CA ALA A 372 0.86 13.88 4.29
C ALA A 372 1.75 13.80 3.04
N PRO A 373 3.03 14.19 3.13
CA PRO A 373 3.94 14.13 1.98
C PRO A 373 4.10 12.73 1.36
N ARG A 374 3.99 11.67 2.19
CA ARG A 374 4.09 10.25 1.76
C ARG A 374 2.91 9.76 0.91
N ASP A 375 1.90 10.61 0.71
CA ASP A 375 0.71 10.25 -0.06
C ASP A 375 0.98 10.35 -1.57
N LEU A 376 2.11 10.94 -1.95
CA LEU A 376 2.63 11.10 -3.30
C LEU A 376 3.74 10.08 -3.60
N LEU A 377 3.44 9.03 -4.36
CA LEU A 377 4.45 8.16 -4.96
C LEU A 377 4.60 8.48 -6.45
N GLN A 378 5.84 8.60 -6.93
CA GLN A 378 6.15 9.00 -8.32
C GLN A 378 5.73 7.91 -9.34
N GLY A 379 5.23 8.36 -10.49
CA GLY A 379 4.89 7.51 -11.63
C GLY A 379 6.00 7.34 -12.66
N GLU A 380 5.61 7.07 -13.90
CA GLU A 380 6.50 6.82 -15.05
C GLU A 380 6.98 8.11 -15.77
N VAL A 381 6.52 9.29 -15.34
CA VAL A 381 6.94 10.59 -15.91
C VAL A 381 8.05 11.27 -15.09
N GLY A 382 8.85 12.08 -15.77
CA GLY A 382 9.85 12.98 -15.18
C GLY A 382 9.24 14.20 -14.49
N ASP A 383 8.22 13.99 -13.65
CA ASP A 383 7.48 14.98 -12.87
C ASP A 383 7.91 15.01 -11.38
N CYS A 384 9.07 14.43 -11.05
CA CYS A 384 9.63 14.43 -9.68
C CYS A 384 9.70 15.84 -9.05
N TRP A 385 9.83 16.89 -9.87
CA TRP A 385 9.77 18.29 -9.45
C TRP A 385 8.39 18.71 -8.90
N LEU A 386 7.31 18.19 -9.49
CA LEU A 386 5.92 18.41 -9.09
C LEU A 386 5.64 17.62 -7.81
N ILE A 387 5.96 16.32 -7.79
CA ILE A 387 5.82 15.45 -6.62
C ILE A 387 6.55 16.03 -5.40
N ALA A 388 7.79 16.49 -5.55
CA ALA A 388 8.54 17.10 -4.45
C ALA A 388 7.95 18.45 -4.00
N ALA A 389 7.44 19.26 -4.93
CA ALA A 389 6.79 20.53 -4.60
C ALA A 389 5.45 20.33 -3.86
N LEU A 390 4.63 19.36 -4.30
CA LEU A 390 3.40 18.97 -3.63
C LEU A 390 3.67 18.34 -2.26
N SER A 391 4.79 17.63 -2.11
CA SER A 391 5.24 17.08 -0.83
C SER A 391 5.64 18.18 0.16
N ALA A 392 6.32 19.24 -0.30
CA ALA A 392 6.58 20.42 0.52
C ALA A 392 5.30 21.21 0.86
N LEU A 393 4.30 21.22 -0.04
CA LEU A 393 2.98 21.80 0.21
C LEU A 393 2.15 20.98 1.22
N ALA A 394 2.27 19.65 1.21
CA ALA A 394 1.55 18.74 2.11
C ALA A 394 1.92 18.89 3.59
N GLU A 395 3.07 19.50 3.91
CA GLU A 395 3.41 19.93 5.28
C GLU A 395 2.50 21.07 5.78
N TYR A 396 1.72 21.69 4.87
CA TYR A 396 0.69 22.67 5.16
C TYR A 396 -0.70 22.20 4.64
N PRO A 397 -1.36 21.21 5.27
CA PRO A 397 -2.61 20.62 4.77
C PRO A 397 -3.75 21.63 4.50
N GLU A 398 -3.88 22.67 5.32
CA GLU A 398 -4.88 23.72 5.11
C GLU A 398 -4.59 24.59 3.87
N SER A 399 -3.35 24.59 3.37
CA SER A 399 -2.96 25.23 2.12
C SER A 399 -3.24 24.33 0.92
N VAL A 400 -3.06 23.01 1.05
CA VAL A 400 -3.53 22.03 0.04
C VAL A 400 -5.05 22.12 -0.12
N LYS A 401 -5.81 22.04 0.98
CA LYS A 401 -7.27 22.12 0.97
C LYS A 401 -7.80 23.39 0.29
N LYS A 402 -7.16 24.54 0.50
CA LYS A 402 -7.55 25.82 -0.13
C LYS A 402 -7.43 25.83 -1.65
N VAL A 403 -6.60 24.98 -2.25
CA VAL A 403 -6.54 24.83 -3.71
C VAL A 403 -7.84 24.20 -4.23
N PHE A 404 -8.48 23.34 -3.46
CA PHE A 404 -9.73 22.69 -3.85
C PHE A 404 -10.93 23.57 -3.49
N LYS A 405 -11.76 23.91 -4.48
CA LYS A 405 -13.07 24.57 -4.29
C LYS A 405 -14.19 23.56 -3.96
N VAL A 406 -13.80 22.37 -3.53
CA VAL A 406 -14.63 21.20 -3.25
C VAL A 406 -14.13 20.52 -1.97
N ASP A 407 -15.03 19.91 -1.22
CA ASP A 407 -14.77 19.32 0.11
C ASP A 407 -14.62 17.79 0.10
N GLY A 408 -14.82 17.14 -1.05
CA GLY A 408 -14.84 15.69 -1.21
C GLY A 408 -16.20 15.03 -1.04
N SER A 409 -17.29 15.79 -0.85
CA SER A 409 -18.67 15.28 -0.82
C SER A 409 -19.30 15.07 -2.21
N GLN A 410 -18.57 15.39 -3.28
CA GLN A 410 -19.03 15.40 -4.67
C GLN A 410 -19.25 13.98 -5.17
N THR A 411 -20.49 13.61 -5.44
CA THR A 411 -20.87 12.26 -5.90
C THR A 411 -20.67 12.07 -7.41
N ASP A 412 -20.76 13.16 -8.18
CA ASP A 412 -20.65 13.21 -9.64
C ASP A 412 -19.21 13.13 -10.18
N GLY A 413 -18.19 13.10 -9.32
CA GLY A 413 -16.79 12.97 -9.75
C GLY A 413 -16.17 14.25 -10.32
N ARG A 414 -16.81 15.41 -10.13
CA ARG A 414 -16.28 16.72 -10.53
C ARG A 414 -15.42 17.34 -9.43
N PHE A 415 -14.19 17.73 -9.80
CA PHE A 415 -13.26 18.44 -8.93
C PHE A 415 -12.89 19.79 -9.54
N VAL A 416 -12.82 20.84 -8.72
CA VAL A 416 -12.43 22.19 -9.15
C VAL A 416 -11.26 22.67 -8.30
N LEU A 417 -10.15 23.00 -8.95
CA LEU A 417 -8.92 23.48 -8.32
C LEU A 417 -8.60 24.91 -8.76
N GLU A 418 -8.37 25.82 -7.81
CA GLU A 418 -7.95 27.19 -8.09
C GLU A 418 -6.41 27.23 -8.23
N LEU A 419 -5.91 27.32 -9.47
CA LEU A 419 -4.49 27.31 -9.80
C LEU A 419 -4.08 28.58 -10.55
N PHE A 420 -2.83 29.01 -10.41
CA PHE A 420 -2.29 30.17 -11.12
C PHE A 420 -1.90 29.80 -12.56
N ASP A 421 -2.73 30.19 -13.54
CA ASP A 421 -2.35 30.16 -14.95
C ASP A 421 -1.39 31.31 -15.24
N HIS A 422 -0.17 30.96 -15.62
CA HIS A 422 0.84 31.96 -15.93
C HIS A 422 0.62 32.64 -17.28
N ARG A 423 -0.06 31.98 -18.23
CA ARG A 423 -0.34 32.53 -19.57
C ARG A 423 -1.30 33.72 -19.49
N SER A 424 -2.33 33.61 -18.64
CA SER A 424 -3.26 34.70 -18.32
C SER A 424 -2.88 35.49 -17.05
N ASN A 425 -1.79 35.11 -16.38
CA ASN A 425 -1.20 35.74 -15.19
C ASN A 425 -2.21 35.99 -14.05
N LYS A 426 -3.06 35.00 -13.76
CA LYS A 426 -4.11 35.07 -12.74
C LYS A 426 -4.41 33.68 -12.15
N MET A 427 -5.09 33.66 -11.00
CA MET A 427 -5.76 32.43 -10.54
C MET A 427 -6.90 32.09 -11.51
N VAL A 428 -7.07 30.81 -11.83
CA VAL A 428 -8.12 30.25 -12.67
C VAL A 428 -8.69 28.98 -12.03
N ASP A 429 -9.94 28.71 -12.30
CA ASP A 429 -10.60 27.48 -11.88
C ASP A 429 -10.36 26.40 -12.93
N VAL A 430 -9.59 25.39 -12.53
CA VAL A 430 -9.28 24.19 -13.31
C VAL A 430 -10.23 23.09 -12.85
N GLU A 431 -11.34 22.97 -13.56
CA GLU A 431 -12.27 21.84 -13.43
C GLU A 431 -11.67 20.59 -14.07
N VAL A 432 -11.75 19.43 -13.41
CA VAL A 432 -11.32 18.11 -13.89
C VAL A 432 -12.30 17.04 -13.43
N ASP A 433 -12.43 15.96 -14.20
CA ASP A 433 -13.10 14.72 -13.76
C ASP A 433 -12.14 13.77 -13.02
N GLU A 434 -12.71 12.76 -12.36
CA GLU A 434 -11.94 11.80 -11.55
C GLU A 434 -11.24 10.67 -12.31
N PHE A 435 -11.37 10.56 -13.63
CA PHE A 435 -10.82 9.45 -14.39
C PHE A 435 -9.30 9.57 -14.54
N ILE A 436 -8.58 8.51 -14.19
CA ILE A 436 -7.12 8.48 -14.15
C ILE A 436 -6.59 7.60 -15.27
N PRO A 437 -5.59 8.05 -16.06
CA PRO A 437 -4.94 7.23 -17.06
C PRO A 437 -4.05 6.17 -16.40
N CYS A 438 -4.34 4.91 -16.72
CA CYS A 438 -3.76 3.74 -16.07
C CYS A 438 -3.22 2.72 -17.07
N GLU A 439 -2.25 1.92 -16.60
CA GLU A 439 -1.91 0.64 -17.22
C GLU A 439 -3.20 -0.18 -17.43
N ARG A 440 -3.30 -0.94 -18.53
CA ARG A 440 -4.41 -1.90 -18.68
C ARG A 440 -4.32 -2.94 -17.57
N ALA A 441 -5.15 -2.75 -16.55
CA ALA A 441 -5.33 -3.70 -15.48
C ALA A 441 -6.01 -4.94 -16.05
N TYR A 442 -5.29 -6.05 -16.07
CA TYR A 442 -5.89 -7.34 -16.37
C TYR A 442 -6.87 -7.74 -15.26
N TRP A 443 -7.83 -8.61 -15.57
CA TRP A 443 -8.91 -8.96 -14.65
C TRP A 443 -8.42 -9.64 -13.32
N TRP A 444 -7.13 -10.01 -13.19
CA TRP A 444 -6.49 -10.50 -11.93
C TRP A 444 -5.92 -9.40 -11.04
N ALA A 445 -5.83 -8.16 -11.53
CA ALA A 445 -5.22 -7.08 -10.79
C ALA A 445 -6.14 -6.64 -9.64
N GLU A 446 -5.68 -6.82 -8.40
CA GLU A 446 -6.41 -6.31 -7.22
C GLU A 446 -6.45 -4.77 -7.17
N GLU A 447 -5.50 -4.14 -7.87
CA GLU A 447 -5.35 -2.70 -8.02
C GLU A 447 -5.04 -2.36 -9.49
N THR A 448 -5.75 -1.39 -10.04
CA THR A 448 -5.38 -0.67 -11.26
C THR A 448 -4.21 0.27 -10.95
N ARG A 449 -3.23 0.34 -11.85
CA ARG A 449 -2.03 1.17 -11.68
C ARG A 449 -2.13 2.46 -12.49
N PRO A 450 -2.19 3.65 -11.85
CA PRO A 450 -1.98 4.92 -12.54
C PRO A 450 -0.61 4.96 -13.21
N TYR A 451 -0.52 5.57 -14.39
CA TYR A 451 0.78 5.82 -15.03
C TYR A 451 1.61 6.88 -14.30
N PHE A 452 0.94 7.88 -13.72
CA PHE A 452 1.55 9.06 -13.12
C PHE A 452 1.48 8.96 -11.58
N SER A 453 1.00 9.99 -10.86
CA SER A 453 0.89 9.96 -9.39
C SER A 453 0.20 8.70 -8.87
N LYS A 454 0.85 8.04 -7.92
CA LYS A 454 0.33 6.83 -7.25
C LYS A 454 -0.02 7.17 -5.80
N PRO A 455 -1.32 7.28 -5.44
CA PRO A 455 -1.71 7.68 -4.08
C PRO A 455 -1.49 6.54 -3.07
N ASN A 456 -0.84 6.86 -1.95
CA ASN A 456 -0.67 5.95 -0.83
C ASN A 456 -1.95 5.89 0.00
N GLY A 457 -2.69 4.77 -0.09
CA GLY A 457 -4.06 4.73 0.44
C GLY A 457 -5.04 5.55 -0.41
N ASN A 458 -6.34 5.41 -0.12
CA ASN A 458 -7.45 5.80 -1.00
C ASN A 458 -7.77 7.31 -0.96
N GLU A 459 -6.74 8.13 -1.17
CA GLU A 459 -6.83 9.58 -1.15
C GLU A 459 -6.70 10.17 -2.58
N MET A 460 -7.57 11.12 -2.94
CA MET A 460 -7.68 11.59 -4.33
C MET A 460 -6.93 12.90 -4.62
N TRP A 461 -6.57 13.72 -3.62
CA TRP A 461 -6.02 15.06 -3.88
C TRP A 461 -4.74 15.04 -4.72
N CYS A 462 -3.87 14.05 -4.54
CA CYS A 462 -2.65 13.86 -5.31
C CYS A 462 -2.95 13.75 -6.81
N LEU A 463 -3.85 12.82 -7.15
CA LEU A 463 -4.31 12.55 -8.51
C LEU A 463 -4.98 13.77 -9.15
N MET A 464 -5.86 14.44 -8.40
CA MET A 464 -6.61 15.60 -8.91
C MET A 464 -5.70 16.82 -9.11
N MET A 465 -4.72 17.03 -8.22
CA MET A 465 -3.73 18.10 -8.33
C MET A 465 -2.82 17.90 -9.55
N GLU A 466 -2.29 16.70 -9.74
CA GLU A 466 -1.48 16.37 -10.91
C GLU A 466 -2.27 16.48 -12.22
N LYS A 467 -3.50 15.96 -12.26
CA LYS A 467 -4.38 16.07 -13.44
C LYS A 467 -4.73 17.52 -13.76
N ALA A 468 -5.03 18.35 -12.76
CA ALA A 468 -5.28 19.77 -12.95
C ALA A 468 -4.03 20.51 -13.44
N MET A 469 -2.85 20.16 -12.95
CA MET A 469 -1.58 20.66 -13.50
C MET A 469 -1.38 20.19 -14.94
N ALA A 470 -1.64 18.93 -15.27
CA ALA A 470 -1.57 18.42 -16.64
C ALA A 470 -2.51 19.16 -17.59
N LYS A 471 -3.76 19.44 -17.16
CA LYS A 471 -4.73 20.27 -17.90
C LYS A 471 -4.24 21.71 -18.08
N LEU A 472 -3.70 22.31 -17.01
CA LEU A 472 -3.15 23.66 -17.05
C LEU A 472 -1.97 23.77 -18.04
N PHE A 473 -1.10 22.75 -18.10
CA PHE A 473 0.07 22.70 -19.00
C PHE A 473 -0.26 22.14 -20.40
N GLY A 474 -1.41 21.50 -20.58
CA GLY A 474 -1.97 21.05 -21.86
C GLY A 474 -1.94 19.54 -22.11
N SER A 475 -1.06 18.80 -21.43
CA SER A 475 -1.08 17.33 -21.35
C SER A 475 -0.17 16.84 -20.21
N TYR A 476 -0.27 15.57 -19.83
CA TYR A 476 0.64 14.97 -18.84
C TYR A 476 2.11 15.02 -19.30
N ALA A 477 2.39 14.83 -20.59
CA ALA A 477 3.73 14.98 -21.14
C ALA A 477 4.34 16.38 -20.92
N HIS A 478 3.55 17.45 -20.89
CA HIS A 478 4.05 18.79 -20.60
C HIS A 478 4.45 19.00 -19.12
N LEU A 479 4.20 18.02 -18.24
CA LEU A 479 4.75 17.98 -16.89
C LEU A 479 6.19 17.43 -16.85
N ALA A 480 6.71 16.86 -17.94
CA ALA A 480 8.09 16.39 -17.95
C ALA A 480 9.10 17.56 -17.93
N GLY A 481 10.08 17.51 -17.02
CA GLY A 481 11.22 18.45 -17.03
C GLY A 481 10.93 19.87 -16.52
N GLY A 482 10.06 20.00 -15.50
CA GLY A 482 9.83 21.25 -14.78
C GLY A 482 10.70 21.43 -13.53
N VAL A 483 10.39 22.46 -12.74
CA VAL A 483 11.12 22.84 -11.51
C VAL A 483 10.15 23.12 -10.36
N PRO A 484 10.48 22.81 -9.09
CA PRO A 484 9.53 22.93 -7.96
C PRO A 484 8.86 24.30 -7.82
N ASN A 485 9.57 25.39 -8.14
CA ASN A 485 9.03 26.75 -8.14
C ASN A 485 7.82 26.95 -9.05
N THR A 486 7.72 26.20 -10.15
CA THR A 486 6.61 26.26 -11.10
C THR A 486 5.33 25.77 -10.45
N CYS A 487 5.41 24.66 -9.71
CA CYS A 487 4.31 24.16 -8.88
C CYS A 487 4.03 25.12 -7.73
N PHE A 488 5.06 25.62 -7.03
CA PHE A 488 4.86 26.59 -5.96
C PHE A 488 4.10 27.82 -6.45
N ARG A 489 4.43 28.39 -7.61
CA ARG A 489 3.67 29.52 -8.18
C ARG A 489 2.25 29.12 -8.58
N ALA A 490 2.06 27.94 -9.18
CA ALA A 490 0.73 27.41 -9.52
C ALA A 490 -0.19 27.33 -8.28
N VAL A 491 0.27 26.79 -7.16
CA VAL A 491 -0.56 26.61 -5.94
C VAL A 491 -0.63 27.84 -5.03
N THR A 492 0.28 28.81 -5.18
CA THR A 492 0.32 30.00 -4.29
C THR A 492 -0.08 31.32 -4.97
N GLY A 493 -0.01 31.41 -6.29
CA GLY A 493 -0.06 32.67 -7.05
C GLY A 493 1.14 33.60 -6.81
N CYS A 494 2.16 33.16 -6.07
CA CYS A 494 3.30 34.00 -5.67
C CYS A 494 4.29 34.21 -6.82
N SER A 495 4.53 35.46 -7.20
CA SER A 495 5.56 35.85 -8.18
C SER A 495 6.99 35.77 -7.62
N GLU A 496 7.17 35.83 -6.30
CA GLU A 496 8.48 35.70 -5.64
C GLU A 496 8.94 34.24 -5.61
N GLN A 497 9.44 33.78 -6.76
CA GLN A 497 9.98 32.44 -6.96
C GLN A 497 11.49 32.52 -7.16
N PHE A 498 12.24 31.89 -6.26
CA PHE A 498 13.70 31.95 -6.23
C PHE A 498 14.30 30.56 -6.38
N LEU A 499 15.33 30.47 -7.22
CA LEU A 499 16.30 29.37 -7.22
C LEU A 499 17.62 29.93 -6.71
N TRP A 500 18.18 29.28 -5.69
CA TRP A 500 19.54 29.51 -5.24
C TRP A 500 20.43 28.35 -5.71
N SER A 501 21.42 28.66 -6.55
CA SER A 501 22.37 27.68 -7.08
C SER A 501 23.76 27.92 -6.51
N ARG A 502 24.46 26.86 -6.13
CA ARG A 502 25.83 26.96 -5.60
C ARG A 502 26.86 27.10 -6.74
N LYS A 503 27.71 28.12 -6.69
CA LYS A 503 28.81 28.38 -7.65
C LYS A 503 30.10 28.63 -6.87
N GLY A 504 30.95 27.61 -6.80
CA GLY A 504 32.15 27.64 -5.97
C GLY A 504 31.82 27.77 -4.47
N PRO A 505 32.43 28.70 -3.72
CA PRO A 505 32.22 28.84 -2.28
C PRO A 505 30.95 29.60 -1.88
N GLY A 506 30.13 30.06 -2.85
CA GLY A 506 28.96 30.90 -2.57
C GLY A 506 27.72 30.55 -3.42
N TRP A 507 26.66 31.32 -3.19
CA TRP A 507 25.32 31.07 -3.73
C TRP A 507 24.86 32.19 -4.66
N MET A 508 24.29 31.82 -5.81
CA MET A 508 23.67 32.74 -6.76
C MET A 508 22.16 32.66 -6.67
N LYS A 509 21.48 33.81 -6.59
CA LYS A 509 20.02 33.91 -6.68
C LYS A 509 19.58 34.17 -8.11
N SER A 510 18.75 33.30 -8.64
CA SER A 510 17.98 33.46 -9.89
C SER A 510 16.49 33.56 -9.58
N VAL A 511 15.70 34.16 -10.49
CA VAL A 511 14.25 34.37 -10.34
C VAL A 511 13.51 33.65 -11.46
N LEU A 512 12.37 33.03 -11.18
CA LEU A 512 11.60 32.31 -12.20
C LEU A 512 11.17 33.27 -13.32
N SER A 513 11.39 32.90 -14.58
CA SER A 513 10.96 33.72 -15.71
C SER A 513 9.43 33.84 -15.75
N THR A 514 8.95 35.01 -16.19
CA THR A 514 7.53 35.23 -16.49
C THR A 514 7.13 34.70 -17.87
N GLU A 515 8.09 34.45 -18.75
CA GLU A 515 7.86 34.01 -20.14
C GLU A 515 7.98 32.49 -20.30
N ASN A 516 8.93 31.85 -19.61
CA ASN A 516 9.13 30.40 -19.66
C ASN A 516 9.21 29.82 -18.25
N LEU A 517 8.21 29.03 -17.89
CA LEU A 517 7.97 28.60 -16.51
C LEU A 517 8.96 27.56 -15.99
N ASN A 518 9.79 26.99 -16.85
CA ASN A 518 10.85 26.05 -16.46
C ASN A 518 12.25 26.68 -16.60
N GLN A 519 12.32 28.01 -16.84
CA GLN A 519 13.57 28.75 -16.93
C GLN A 519 13.68 29.79 -15.81
N PHE A 520 14.88 29.93 -15.27
CA PHE A 520 15.23 31.00 -14.34
C PHE A 520 16.05 32.07 -15.03
N MET A 521 15.71 33.33 -14.76
CA MET A 521 16.52 34.48 -15.15
C MET A 521 17.70 34.61 -14.19
N PHE A 522 18.90 34.53 -14.74
CA PHE A 522 20.15 34.73 -14.01
C PHE A 522 20.41 36.24 -13.81
N GLY A 523 20.90 36.60 -12.62
CA GLY A 523 21.51 37.92 -12.41
C GLY A 523 22.97 37.93 -12.86
N ALA A 524 23.70 39.00 -12.49
CA ALA A 524 25.15 39.09 -12.70
C ALA A 524 25.90 37.85 -12.16
N ASP A 525 26.98 37.45 -12.84
CA ASP A 525 27.70 36.19 -12.70
C ASP A 525 28.37 35.88 -11.35
N ALA A 526 28.29 36.80 -10.39
CA ALA A 526 28.92 36.69 -9.08
C ALA A 526 27.99 36.03 -8.03
N PRO A 527 28.53 35.25 -7.09
CA PRO A 527 27.78 34.84 -5.89
C PRO A 527 27.22 36.05 -5.15
N LYS A 528 25.96 35.94 -4.72
CA LYS A 528 25.22 36.99 -3.98
C LYS A 528 25.23 36.78 -2.46
N ALA A 529 25.70 35.62 -2.00
CA ALA A 529 25.77 35.24 -0.59
C ALA A 529 26.93 34.24 -0.38
N SER A 530 27.64 34.36 0.74
CA SER A 530 28.49 33.28 1.28
C SER A 530 27.62 32.15 1.87
N ASN A 531 28.23 31.05 2.33
CA ASN A 531 27.51 30.03 3.09
C ASN A 531 26.89 30.57 4.39
N ASP A 532 27.53 31.53 5.08
CA ASP A 532 26.98 32.12 6.31
C ASP A 532 25.83 33.08 6.04
N ASP A 533 25.95 33.92 5.01
CA ASP A 533 24.86 34.80 4.57
C ASP A 533 23.65 33.97 4.12
N PHE A 534 23.90 32.87 3.42
CA PHE A 534 22.84 32.00 2.92
C PHE A 534 22.12 31.21 4.02
N TRP A 535 22.82 30.82 5.09
CA TRP A 535 22.17 30.33 6.31
C TRP A 535 21.17 31.35 6.86
N GLY A 536 21.57 32.62 6.98
CA GLY A 536 20.68 33.69 7.45
C GLY A 536 19.46 33.91 6.54
N ILE A 537 19.66 33.82 5.21
CA ILE A 537 18.58 33.92 4.21
C ILE A 537 17.58 32.77 4.37
N LEU A 538 18.05 31.51 4.39
CA LEU A 538 17.17 30.34 4.54
C LEU A 538 16.47 30.30 5.90
N SER A 539 17.18 30.68 6.97
CA SER A 539 16.60 30.76 8.32
C SER A 539 15.45 31.75 8.38
N ARG A 540 15.54 32.87 7.65
CA ARG A 540 14.40 33.79 7.48
C ARG A 540 13.25 33.15 6.70
N HIS A 541 13.51 32.46 5.59
CA HIS A 541 12.43 31.78 4.85
C HIS A 541 11.75 30.66 5.68
N CYS A 542 12.50 29.93 6.50
CA CYS A 542 11.95 29.00 7.50
C CYS A 542 11.06 29.72 8.52
N PHE A 543 11.54 30.82 9.10
CA PHE A 543 10.81 31.59 10.11
C PHE A 543 9.50 32.22 9.58
N GLU A 544 9.47 32.60 8.31
CA GLU A 544 8.25 33.08 7.64
C GLU A 544 7.34 31.93 7.12
N CYS A 545 7.68 30.66 7.38
CA CYS A 545 6.93 29.48 6.93
C CYS A 545 6.71 29.47 5.40
N HIS A 546 7.79 29.75 4.66
CA HIS A 546 7.82 29.70 3.19
C HIS A 546 7.98 28.26 2.67
N LEU A 547 7.43 27.98 1.48
CA LEU A 547 7.70 26.72 0.79
C LEU A 547 9.16 26.69 0.34
N MET A 548 9.88 25.64 0.74
CA MET A 548 11.29 25.42 0.41
C MET A 548 11.54 23.97 0.00
N GLY A 549 12.33 23.79 -1.05
CA GLY A 549 12.84 22.49 -1.47
C GLY A 549 14.32 22.55 -1.79
N ALA A 550 15.01 21.41 -1.68
CA ALA A 550 16.43 21.27 -2.01
C ALA A 550 16.64 20.07 -2.94
N SER A 551 17.52 20.21 -3.92
CA SER A 551 17.89 19.13 -4.83
C SER A 551 19.42 19.07 -5.01
N ILE A 552 19.86 17.90 -5.46
CA ILE A 552 21.23 17.63 -5.89
C ILE A 552 21.18 17.45 -7.40
N GLU A 553 21.78 18.39 -8.13
CA GLU A 553 21.78 18.41 -9.59
C GLU A 553 22.37 17.11 -10.17
N SER A 554 21.61 16.47 -11.05
CA SER A 554 22.00 15.27 -11.80
C SER A 554 21.10 15.13 -13.03
N PRO A 555 21.61 14.64 -14.17
CA PRO A 555 20.80 14.40 -15.36
C PRO A 555 19.78 13.26 -15.20
N THR A 556 19.94 12.40 -14.19
CA THR A 556 19.05 11.27 -13.89
C THR A 556 18.88 11.09 -12.39
N GLN A 557 17.76 10.49 -11.97
CA GLN A 557 17.52 10.13 -10.58
C GLN A 557 18.44 8.96 -10.19
N ALA A 558 19.27 9.13 -9.15
CA ALA A 558 20.28 8.14 -8.77
C ALA A 558 20.51 8.10 -7.25
N GLU A 559 20.47 6.89 -6.66
CA GLU A 559 20.84 6.69 -5.26
C GLU A 559 22.34 6.95 -5.03
N ARG A 560 22.66 7.59 -3.90
CA ARG A 560 24.02 7.94 -3.50
C ARG A 560 24.50 7.06 -2.34
N PRO A 561 25.82 6.87 -2.16
CA PRO A 561 26.38 6.12 -1.03
C PRO A 561 26.01 6.71 0.34
N ASP A 562 25.74 8.01 0.40
CA ASP A 562 25.31 8.74 1.61
C ASP A 562 23.80 8.64 1.91
N GLY A 563 23.06 7.82 1.14
CA GLY A 563 21.64 7.53 1.31
C GLY A 563 20.69 8.52 0.63
N LEU A 564 21.19 9.66 0.18
CA LEU A 564 20.41 10.64 -0.57
C LEU A 564 20.21 10.20 -2.03
N VAL A 565 19.36 10.94 -2.75
CA VAL A 565 19.02 10.67 -4.15
C VAL A 565 19.37 11.93 -4.95
N ALA A 566 20.27 11.80 -5.91
CA ALA A 566 20.56 12.86 -6.88
C ALA A 566 19.48 12.91 -7.95
N GLY A 567 19.25 14.06 -8.59
CA GLY A 567 18.17 14.23 -9.57
C GLY A 567 16.78 14.18 -8.95
N HIS A 568 16.70 14.38 -7.63
CA HIS A 568 15.49 14.33 -6.81
C HIS A 568 15.42 15.56 -5.92
N ALA A 569 14.22 15.94 -5.50
CA ALA A 569 13.98 17.10 -4.65
C ALA A 569 13.35 16.68 -3.31
N PHE A 570 13.87 17.30 -2.25
CA PHE A 570 13.53 17.09 -0.85
C PHE A 570 12.87 18.36 -0.32
N ALA A 571 11.90 18.24 0.59
CA ALA A 571 11.35 19.42 1.28
C ALA A 571 12.35 19.89 2.35
N VAL A 572 12.58 21.20 2.46
CA VAL A 572 13.38 21.80 3.54
C VAL A 572 12.42 22.38 4.57
N LEU A 573 12.38 21.79 5.76
CA LEU A 573 11.33 22.06 6.74
C LEU A 573 11.79 23.07 7.81
N VAL A 574 12.97 22.83 8.38
CA VAL A 574 13.47 23.60 9.53
C VAL A 574 14.96 23.88 9.38
N LEU A 575 15.35 25.10 9.74
CA LEU A 575 16.73 25.47 10.03
C LEU A 575 16.79 25.99 11.46
N CYS A 576 17.75 25.52 12.26
CA CYS A 576 17.93 25.97 13.63
C CYS A 576 19.39 26.00 14.09
N ASP A 577 19.76 27.06 14.81
CA ASP A 577 21.01 27.21 15.56
C ASP A 577 20.80 26.61 16.97
N VAL A 578 21.29 25.39 17.19
CA VAL A 578 21.10 24.65 18.44
C VAL A 578 22.26 24.90 19.40
N PRO A 579 22.02 25.31 20.65
CA PRO A 579 23.07 25.38 21.68
C PRO A 579 23.69 24.00 21.93
N SER A 580 25.02 23.94 21.89
CA SER A 580 25.82 22.74 22.19
C SER A 580 27.00 23.11 23.10
N GLY A 581 27.61 22.11 23.75
CA GLY A 581 28.76 22.33 24.63
C GLY A 581 29.97 23.01 23.97
N SER A 582 30.04 23.04 22.64
CA SER A 582 31.08 23.73 21.85
C SER A 582 30.64 25.04 21.19
N GLY A 583 29.43 25.55 21.44
CA GLY A 583 28.91 26.80 20.84
C GLY A 583 27.50 26.66 20.27
N SER A 584 27.29 27.10 19.03
CA SER A 584 26.06 26.85 18.25
C SER A 584 26.32 25.77 17.20
N LEU A 585 25.38 24.85 17.03
CA LEU A 585 25.37 23.83 15.99
C LEU A 585 24.20 24.09 15.04
N ARG A 586 24.49 24.28 13.76
CA ARG A 586 23.48 24.52 12.72
C ARG A 586 22.94 23.21 12.16
N LEU A 587 21.66 22.95 12.39
CA LEU A 587 20.97 21.75 11.93
C LEU A 587 19.83 22.09 10.98
N VAL A 588 19.66 21.28 9.94
CA VAL A 588 18.58 21.35 8.94
C VAL A 588 17.75 20.07 9.02
N LEU A 589 16.42 20.21 9.06
CA LEU A 589 15.47 19.12 8.91
C LEU A 589 14.96 19.10 7.47
N LEU A 590 15.11 17.96 6.80
CA LEU A 590 14.59 17.72 5.46
C LEU A 590 13.59 16.57 5.48
N ARG A 591 12.79 16.47 4.41
CA ARG A 591 12.01 15.28 4.08
C ARG A 591 12.28 14.79 2.65
N ASN A 592 12.57 13.49 2.51
CA ASN A 592 12.39 12.77 1.24
C ASN A 592 10.89 12.50 1.01
N PRO A 593 10.27 12.98 -0.09
CA PRO A 593 8.84 12.76 -0.37
C PRO A 593 8.41 11.29 -0.36
N TRP A 594 9.31 10.34 -0.69
CA TRP A 594 8.99 8.91 -0.71
C TRP A 594 8.63 8.31 0.65
N GLY A 595 8.96 8.98 1.76
CA GLY A 595 8.56 8.55 3.11
C GLY A 595 9.10 7.18 3.53
N ASN A 596 10.27 6.79 3.04
CA ASN A 596 10.91 5.47 3.23
C ASN A 596 12.38 5.61 3.67
N GLU A 597 13.11 4.50 3.76
CA GLU A 597 14.49 4.43 4.28
C GLU A 597 15.58 5.09 3.41
N LYS A 598 15.20 5.82 2.34
CA LYS A 598 16.11 6.57 1.46
C LYS A 598 16.41 7.95 2.07
N GLU A 599 16.99 7.91 3.26
CA GLU A 599 17.33 9.04 4.12
C GLU A 599 18.84 9.26 4.17
N TRP A 600 19.26 10.42 4.65
CA TRP A 600 20.66 10.74 4.94
C TRP A 600 21.30 9.73 5.89
N LYS A 601 22.53 9.30 5.61
CA LYS A 601 23.29 8.32 6.42
C LYS A 601 24.50 8.90 7.14
N GLY A 602 24.78 10.19 6.95
CA GLY A 602 25.90 10.88 7.61
C GLY A 602 25.55 11.46 8.97
N ARG A 603 26.23 12.56 9.35
CA ARG A 603 26.10 13.16 10.68
C ARG A 603 24.67 13.63 10.96
N TRP A 604 24.15 13.25 12.13
CA TRP A 604 22.79 13.54 12.60
C TRP A 604 21.65 12.77 11.90
N CYS A 605 21.96 11.76 11.08
CA CYS A 605 20.95 10.76 10.71
C CYS A 605 20.35 10.05 11.94
N ASP A 606 19.20 9.42 11.78
CA ASP A 606 18.40 8.86 12.89
C ASP A 606 19.17 7.91 13.80
N ASN A 607 20.03 7.07 13.21
CA ASN A 607 20.84 6.09 13.95
C ASN A 607 22.26 6.59 14.26
N HIS A 608 22.56 7.89 14.09
CA HIS A 608 23.89 8.43 14.29
C HIS A 608 24.25 8.56 15.78
N GLN A 609 25.45 8.11 16.16
CA GLN A 609 25.97 8.20 17.53
C GLN A 609 26.05 9.62 18.12
N LEU A 610 25.97 10.66 17.28
CA LEU A 610 26.02 12.07 17.72
C LEU A 610 24.83 12.44 18.62
N TRP A 611 23.65 11.84 18.41
CA TRP A 611 22.49 12.06 19.28
C TRP A 611 22.79 11.66 20.73
N ALA A 612 23.40 10.49 20.93
CA ALA A 612 23.79 9.99 22.25
C ALA A 612 25.00 10.74 22.84
N GLN A 613 25.87 11.30 22.01
CA GLN A 613 27.00 12.13 22.44
C GLN A 613 26.57 13.55 22.83
N HIS A 614 25.45 14.04 22.30
CA HIS A 614 24.87 15.36 22.53
C HIS A 614 23.41 15.27 23.00
N PRO A 615 23.17 14.73 24.21
CA PRO A 615 21.82 14.61 24.75
C PRO A 615 21.14 15.97 24.94
N GLU A 616 21.88 17.08 25.05
CA GLU A 616 21.33 18.43 25.06
C GLU A 616 20.61 18.77 23.74
N VAL A 617 21.21 18.43 22.60
CA VAL A 617 20.65 18.62 21.25
C VAL A 617 19.44 17.70 21.06
N GLN A 618 19.56 16.43 21.45
CA GLN A 618 18.48 15.45 21.34
C GLN A 618 17.26 15.83 22.20
N ASN A 619 17.46 16.26 23.44
CA ASN A 619 16.37 16.66 24.35
C ASN A 619 15.64 17.93 23.89
N LEU A 620 16.37 18.84 23.22
CA LEU A 620 15.83 20.09 22.72
C LEU A 620 15.01 19.86 21.43
N LEU A 621 15.58 19.19 20.43
CA LEU A 621 14.92 18.93 19.14
C LEU A 621 13.86 17.82 19.20
N ARG A 622 14.03 16.84 20.09
CA ARG A 622 13.17 15.66 20.27
C ARG A 622 12.93 14.88 18.96
N PRO A 623 13.99 14.47 18.24
CA PRO A 623 13.87 13.77 16.96
C PRO A 623 13.00 12.51 17.04
N SER A 624 12.29 12.23 15.94
CA SER A 624 11.71 10.92 15.64
C SER A 624 12.80 10.11 14.95
N PHE A 625 13.00 8.86 15.37
CA PHE A 625 13.94 7.94 14.75
C PHE A 625 13.17 6.84 14.01
N LYS A 626 12.85 7.08 12.74
CA LYS A 626 12.00 6.23 11.91
C LYS A 626 12.31 6.46 10.43
N ASN A 627 12.28 5.37 9.68
CA ASN A 627 12.30 5.38 8.22
C ASN A 627 10.96 5.96 7.67
N ASP A 628 10.74 7.28 7.82
CA ASP A 628 9.53 8.01 7.40
C ASP A 628 9.82 9.19 6.44
N GLY A 629 11.06 9.25 5.96
CA GLY A 629 11.59 10.24 5.04
C GLY A 629 12.13 11.50 5.72
N LEU A 630 11.84 11.73 7.01
CA LEU A 630 12.42 12.84 7.78
C LEU A 630 13.86 12.51 8.20
N PHE A 631 14.77 13.47 8.04
CA PHE A 631 16.11 13.34 8.60
C PHE A 631 16.71 14.70 8.95
N TRP A 632 17.53 14.71 9.99
CA TRP A 632 18.38 15.85 10.34
C TRP A 632 19.75 15.72 9.68
N MET A 633 20.34 16.84 9.31
CA MET A 633 21.75 16.93 8.92
C MET A 633 22.36 18.25 9.40
N GLN A 634 23.69 18.32 9.54
CA GLN A 634 24.34 19.60 9.82
C GLN A 634 24.53 20.46 8.57
N TRP A 635 24.56 21.78 8.78
CA TRP A 635 24.64 22.77 7.71
C TRP A 635 25.85 22.60 6.79
N GLU A 636 26.98 22.17 7.32
CA GLU A 636 28.22 21.97 6.57
C GLU A 636 28.06 20.81 5.57
N ASP A 637 27.33 19.76 5.95
CA ASP A 637 27.00 18.65 5.04
C ASP A 637 25.92 19.09 4.04
N PHE A 638 24.89 19.81 4.49
CA PHE A 638 23.82 20.31 3.60
C PHE A 638 24.38 21.21 2.50
N SER A 639 25.12 22.24 2.89
CA SER A 639 25.71 23.22 1.96
C SER A 639 26.86 22.64 1.15
N ALA A 640 27.46 21.51 1.56
CA ALA A 640 28.42 20.77 0.75
C ALA A 640 27.76 19.95 -0.37
N ILE A 641 26.58 19.37 -0.10
CA ILE A 641 25.94 18.35 -0.95
C ILE A 641 24.81 18.92 -1.82
N PHE A 642 23.87 19.63 -1.21
CA PHE A 642 22.76 20.26 -1.94
C PHE A 642 23.26 21.51 -2.66
N ASN A 643 22.94 21.64 -3.94
CA ASN A 643 23.46 22.71 -4.79
C ASN A 643 22.37 23.52 -5.52
N GLN A 644 21.09 23.14 -5.39
CA GLN A 644 19.94 23.87 -5.90
C GLN A 644 18.85 23.95 -4.82
N ILE A 645 18.48 25.16 -4.39
CA ILE A 645 17.45 25.41 -3.38
C ILE A 645 16.31 26.25 -3.96
N HIS A 646 15.11 25.71 -3.93
CA HIS A 646 13.88 26.27 -4.48
C HIS A 646 13.06 26.93 -3.37
N ILE A 647 12.65 28.18 -3.54
CA ILE A 647 11.91 28.95 -2.53
C ILE A 647 10.75 29.73 -3.14
N SER A 648 9.58 29.70 -2.50
CA SER A 648 8.48 30.64 -2.77
C SER A 648 8.30 31.62 -1.61
N GLY A 649 8.35 32.92 -1.88
CA GLY A 649 8.28 34.01 -0.89
C GLY A 649 6.90 34.29 -0.26
N LYS A 650 5.95 33.35 -0.34
CA LYS A 650 4.62 33.49 0.29
C LYS A 650 4.55 32.61 1.54
N SER A 651 4.22 33.22 2.68
CA SER A 651 3.98 32.49 3.92
C SER A 651 2.79 31.56 3.78
N MET A 652 2.94 30.30 4.19
CA MET A 652 1.86 29.31 4.15
C MET A 652 1.00 29.31 5.41
N LEU A 653 1.40 30.07 6.45
CA LEU A 653 0.65 30.26 7.69
C LEU A 653 0.36 31.75 7.92
N HIS A 654 -0.78 32.06 8.53
CA HIS A 654 -1.18 33.45 8.80
C HIS A 654 -1.73 33.60 10.22
N GLY A 655 -1.72 34.83 10.75
CA GLY A 655 -2.28 35.17 12.06
C GLY A 655 -1.68 34.32 13.19
N GLU A 656 -2.55 33.79 14.05
CA GLU A 656 -2.13 32.96 15.19
C GLU A 656 -1.30 31.73 14.78
N ASN A 657 -1.57 31.11 13.63
CA ASN A 657 -0.87 29.89 13.22
C ASN A 657 0.60 30.20 12.86
N LEU A 658 0.85 31.34 12.21
CA LEU A 658 2.22 31.82 11.97
C LEU A 658 2.92 32.17 13.28
N ALA A 659 2.24 32.89 14.19
CA ALA A 659 2.80 33.25 15.49
C ALA A 659 3.15 32.01 16.35
N LYS A 660 2.27 31.00 16.37
CA LYS A 660 2.52 29.70 17.03
C LYS A 660 3.70 28.97 16.39
N ALA A 661 3.82 28.99 15.06
CA ALA A 661 4.93 28.35 14.36
C ALA A 661 6.28 29.03 14.66
N GLN A 662 6.31 30.36 14.58
CA GLN A 662 7.47 31.18 14.93
C GLN A 662 7.91 31.02 16.39
N ALA A 663 6.96 30.89 17.32
CA ALA A 663 7.25 30.56 18.71
C ALA A 663 7.82 29.14 18.86
N ALA A 664 7.25 28.14 18.17
CA ALA A 664 7.74 26.77 18.22
C ALA A 664 9.15 26.62 17.61
N LEU A 665 9.50 27.37 16.57
CA LEU A 665 10.86 27.44 16.05
C LEU A 665 11.84 28.03 17.07
N LYS A 666 11.47 29.14 17.74
CA LYS A 666 12.29 29.77 18.80
C LYS A 666 12.46 28.89 20.04
N ASP A 667 11.41 28.16 20.42
CA ASP A 667 11.41 27.22 21.56
C ASP A 667 11.99 25.83 21.20
N PHE A 668 12.44 25.61 19.96
CA PHE A 668 12.82 24.31 19.39
C PHE A 668 11.76 23.20 19.52
N ARG A 669 10.48 23.57 19.68
CA ARG A 669 9.32 22.66 19.78
C ARG A 669 8.87 22.16 18.41
N ILE A 670 9.85 21.78 17.59
CA ILE A 670 9.74 21.59 16.14
C ILE A 670 8.73 20.50 15.77
N PHE A 671 8.63 19.42 16.55
CA PHE A 671 7.61 18.38 16.32
C PHE A 671 6.17 18.89 16.45
N LYS A 672 5.88 19.97 17.20
CA LYS A 672 4.52 20.52 17.26
C LYS A 672 4.10 21.24 15.97
N LEU A 673 5.05 21.66 15.13
CA LEU A 673 4.76 22.28 13.83
C LEU A 673 4.11 21.29 12.86
N PHE A 674 4.59 20.05 12.86
CA PHE A 674 4.26 19.03 11.85
C PHE A 674 3.54 17.79 12.41
N ALA A 675 3.42 17.65 13.74
CA ALA A 675 2.62 16.58 14.36
C ALA A 675 1.15 16.96 14.56
N ASP A 676 0.84 18.24 14.82
CA ASP A 676 -0.55 18.69 15.00
C ASP A 676 -1.35 18.56 13.70
N SER A 677 -0.72 18.71 12.54
CA SER A 677 -1.31 18.41 11.22
C SER A 677 -1.66 16.93 11.02
N GLN A 678 -0.85 16.00 11.55
CA GLN A 678 -1.10 14.56 11.45
C GLN A 678 -2.04 14.02 12.56
N HIS A 679 -2.16 14.70 13.70
CA HIS A 679 -2.98 14.26 14.83
C HIS A 679 -4.39 14.86 14.89
N LEU A 680 -4.65 16.04 14.31
CA LEU A 680 -5.97 16.67 14.37
C LEU A 680 -7.07 15.91 13.60
N SER A 681 -6.74 14.94 12.74
CA SER A 681 -7.69 13.98 12.15
C SER A 681 -7.92 12.72 12.99
N ARG A 682 -7.09 12.42 14.00
CA ARG A 682 -7.09 11.12 14.71
C ARG A 682 -7.39 11.18 16.21
N THR A 683 -7.46 12.35 16.82
CA THR A 683 -7.80 12.49 18.27
C THR A 683 -8.83 13.58 18.58
N ARG A 684 -10.06 13.42 18.07
CA ARG A 684 -11.28 14.09 18.61
C ARG A 684 -12.46 13.11 18.75
N ALA A 685 -12.23 12.03 19.50
CA ALA A 685 -13.28 11.19 20.06
C ALA A 685 -12.79 10.58 21.39
N GLY A 686 -13.23 11.17 22.51
CA GLY A 686 -12.92 10.70 23.87
C GLY A 686 -11.98 11.63 24.65
N TYR A 687 -12.55 12.64 25.30
CA TYR A 687 -12.48 12.90 26.75
C TYR A 687 -13.24 14.21 27.04
N ALA A 688 -14.05 14.19 28.12
CA ALA A 688 -15.19 15.08 28.40
C ALA A 688 -16.41 14.83 27.49
#